data_AF-A0A1M3TGY3-F1
#
_entry.id   AF-A0A1M3TGY3-F1
#
_cell.length_a   1.000
_cell.length_b   1.000
_cell.length_c   1.000
_cell.angle_alpha   90.00
_cell.angle_beta   90.00
_cell.angle_gamma   90.00
#
_symmetry.space_group_name_H-M   'P 1'
#
loop_
_entity.id
_entity.type
_entity.pdbx_description
1 polymer ?
#
loop_
_entity_poly.entity_id
_entity_poly.type
_entity_poly.pdbx_seq_one_letter_code
_entity_poly.pdbx_strand_id
1 'polypeptide(L)'
;MESELQAQIPGLDRVVSEYSVGYLTHASKAYVEDANAPSPLAEAADMVTELLVSASGDFTSENEQAIRNLVEKFISSLSAADGVDAERRQMPFAAKKLDQAINVGSQRNMSSTLGLAGGNVDLESANARKVESKVDRKKLEKAERKIRAKQEKKQMKTVQYESSRLLNQPDSTMSYEEFFMAVNPLQLGSDSQSKSKDIKVDSIDISVGGHRILTDASLTLAYGRRYGLVGQNGIGKSTLLRALSRREVAIPSHISILHVEQEITGDDTPALQAVLDADVWRKRLLADLEKITKQLADIEAERSSMADTSKDAARLDHEREGLDITLNDIHSKLAEMESDKAESRAASILAGLGFSPERQQFATKTFSGGWRMRLALARALFCEPDLLLLDEPSNMLDVPSITFLSNYLQTYPSSILVVSHDRAFLNEVATDIIHQHSERLDYYKGANFDSFYATKEERKKNAKREYEKQMAERAHLQAFIDKFRYNAAKSSEAQSRIKKLERMPILEAPESDYVVHFKFPEVEKLSPPIVQMSDIAFGYTPDRPLLRNVDLDVQLDSRIGIVGPNGAGKTTVLKLLTGQLQPTKGLLSQHARLRVGFFAQHHVDALDLTTSAVSFMAKTYPGKTDEEYRRHLGAFGITGMTGLQRMELLSGGQKSRVAFACLSLTNPHILVLDEPSNHLDIEGMDALSEALQNFEGGVVMVSHDVTMLQNVCTSLWVCDNGTVHKFDGSVNAYKKLISSQANEAGVVAAH
;
A
#
# COMPACT_ATOMS: atom_id res chain seq x y z
N MET A 1 35.55 -12.04 -33.86
CA MET A 1 34.25 -12.47 -33.31
C MET A 1 33.10 -11.78 -34.03
N GLU A 2 32.99 -10.44 -33.98
CA GLU A 2 31.91 -9.71 -34.69
C GLU A 2 31.83 -9.99 -36.20
N SER A 3 32.97 -10.02 -36.90
CA SER A 3 33.03 -10.34 -38.33
C SER A 3 32.58 -11.77 -38.65
N GLU A 4 32.76 -12.72 -37.72
CA GLU A 4 32.32 -14.11 -37.90
C GLU A 4 30.81 -14.24 -37.64
N LEU A 5 30.26 -13.49 -36.67
CA LEU A 5 28.81 -13.40 -36.44
C LEU A 5 28.07 -12.82 -37.65
N GLN A 6 28.63 -11.77 -38.25
CA GLN A 6 28.02 -11.13 -39.41
C GLN A 6 28.12 -12.00 -40.68
N ALA A 7 29.10 -12.90 -40.74
CA ALA A 7 29.23 -13.88 -41.82
C ALA A 7 28.24 -15.05 -41.66
N GLN A 8 27.97 -15.48 -40.43
CA GLN A 8 27.04 -16.58 -40.13
C GLN A 8 25.58 -16.14 -40.14
N ILE A 9 25.29 -14.89 -39.72
CA ILE A 9 23.95 -14.30 -39.69
C ILE A 9 23.96 -13.02 -40.54
N PRO A 10 23.67 -13.11 -41.85
CA PRO A 10 23.65 -11.96 -42.73
C PRO A 10 22.55 -10.97 -42.32
N GLY A 11 22.92 -9.73 -42.01
CA GLY A 11 21.98 -8.69 -41.57
C GLY A 11 21.76 -8.59 -40.07
N LEU A 12 22.56 -9.29 -39.25
CA LEU A 12 22.55 -9.14 -37.80
C LEU A 12 22.77 -7.67 -37.39
N ASP A 13 21.91 -7.17 -36.51
CA ASP A 13 22.04 -5.81 -35.97
C ASP A 13 23.35 -5.67 -35.21
N ARG A 14 24.08 -4.59 -35.50
CA ARG A 14 25.36 -4.26 -34.89
C ARG A 14 25.28 -4.18 -33.37
N VAL A 15 24.16 -3.71 -32.83
CA VAL A 15 23.95 -3.64 -31.37
C VAL A 15 23.93 -5.04 -30.75
N VAL A 16 23.31 -6.01 -31.42
CA VAL A 16 23.22 -7.40 -30.95
C VAL A 16 24.59 -8.09 -31.04
N SER A 17 25.35 -7.81 -32.10
CA SER A 17 26.72 -8.34 -32.21
C SER A 17 27.68 -7.77 -31.16
N GLU A 18 27.62 -6.45 -30.91
CA GLU A 18 28.47 -5.79 -29.91
C GLU A 18 28.11 -6.26 -28.50
N TYR A 19 26.81 -6.41 -28.20
CA TYR A 19 26.33 -6.95 -26.93
C TYR A 19 26.80 -8.40 -26.71
N SER A 20 26.63 -9.26 -27.71
CA SER A 20 27.00 -10.68 -27.62
C SER A 20 28.49 -10.87 -27.32
N VAL A 21 29.35 -10.14 -28.04
CA VAL A 21 30.81 -10.20 -27.84
C VAL A 21 31.21 -9.54 -26.52
N GLY A 22 30.62 -8.40 -26.18
CA GLY A 22 30.87 -7.69 -24.93
C GLY A 22 30.50 -8.51 -23.70
N TYR A 23 29.35 -9.19 -23.74
CA TYR A 23 28.85 -10.02 -22.64
C TYR A 23 29.72 -11.26 -22.42
N LEU A 24 30.09 -11.99 -23.48
CA LEU A 24 31.03 -13.13 -23.39
C LEU A 24 32.41 -12.71 -22.86
N THR A 25 32.92 -11.55 -23.28
CA THR A 25 34.21 -11.01 -22.83
C THR A 25 34.17 -10.54 -21.37
N HIS A 26 33.02 -10.05 -20.91
CA HIS A 26 32.83 -9.70 -19.51
C HIS A 26 32.73 -10.95 -18.64
N ALA A 27 31.95 -11.96 -19.08
CA ALA A 27 31.80 -13.23 -18.41
C ALA A 27 33.13 -14.00 -18.30
N SER A 28 34.01 -13.93 -19.30
CA SER A 28 35.34 -14.56 -19.24
C SER A 28 36.25 -13.94 -18.17
N LYS A 29 35.97 -12.71 -17.74
CA LYS A 29 36.72 -11.97 -16.71
C LYS A 29 36.03 -11.96 -15.35
N ALA A 30 34.80 -12.46 -15.26
CA ALA A 30 34.02 -12.50 -14.04
C ALA A 30 34.60 -13.55 -13.07
N TYR A 31 34.71 -13.17 -11.80
CA TYR A 31 35.21 -14.04 -10.73
C TYR A 31 34.06 -14.73 -10.01
N VAL A 32 34.23 -16.01 -9.70
CA VAL A 32 33.28 -16.79 -8.89
C VAL A 32 33.96 -17.20 -7.60
N GLU A 33 33.36 -16.83 -6.46
CA GLU A 33 33.88 -17.19 -5.12
C GLU A 33 33.53 -18.62 -4.70
N ASP A 34 32.50 -19.21 -5.29
CA ASP A 34 31.99 -20.54 -4.95
C ASP A 34 32.41 -21.61 -5.98
N ALA A 35 33.11 -22.65 -5.53
CA ALA A 35 33.67 -23.70 -6.40
C ALA A 35 32.60 -24.63 -7.02
N ASN A 36 31.36 -24.58 -6.52
CA ASN A 36 30.24 -25.39 -7.00
C ASN A 36 29.24 -24.61 -7.87
N ALA A 37 29.44 -23.31 -8.10
CA ALA A 37 28.55 -22.52 -8.95
C ALA A 37 28.87 -22.75 -10.44
N PRO A 38 27.85 -22.73 -11.34
CA PRO A 38 28.07 -22.86 -12.78
C PRO A 38 29.00 -21.74 -13.29
N SER A 39 29.85 -22.08 -14.27
CA SER A 39 30.77 -21.12 -14.85
C SER A 39 29.98 -19.96 -15.49
N PRO A 40 30.23 -18.69 -15.12
CA PRO A 40 29.54 -17.53 -15.70
C PRO A 40 29.71 -17.45 -17.21
N LEU A 41 30.81 -18.00 -17.72
CA LEU A 41 31.09 -18.08 -19.14
C LEU A 41 30.20 -19.12 -19.85
N ALA A 42 29.85 -20.22 -19.17
CA ALA A 42 28.93 -21.22 -19.71
C ALA A 42 27.48 -20.69 -19.73
N GLU A 43 27.04 -20.03 -18.65
CA GLU A 43 25.72 -19.41 -18.60
C GLU A 43 25.58 -18.27 -19.63
N ALA A 44 26.64 -17.47 -19.80
CA ALA A 44 26.66 -16.45 -20.83
C ALA A 44 26.63 -17.02 -22.25
N ALA A 45 27.22 -18.20 -22.47
CA ALA A 45 27.19 -18.87 -23.76
C ALA A 45 25.79 -19.33 -24.16
N ASP A 46 25.03 -19.89 -23.22
CA ASP A 46 23.68 -20.36 -23.46
C ASP A 46 22.76 -19.17 -23.81
N MET A 47 22.82 -18.09 -23.03
CA MET A 47 22.02 -16.88 -23.28
C MET A 47 22.37 -16.19 -24.61
N VAL A 48 23.66 -16.11 -24.95
CA VAL A 48 24.08 -15.52 -26.23
C VAL A 48 23.69 -16.41 -27.41
N THR A 49 23.72 -17.73 -27.25
CA THR A 49 23.24 -18.66 -28.27
C THR A 49 21.76 -18.46 -28.55
N GLU A 50 20.91 -18.42 -27.50
CA GLU A 50 19.47 -18.17 -27.67
C GLU A 50 19.18 -16.82 -28.32
N LEU A 51 19.91 -15.78 -27.91
CA LEU A 51 19.78 -14.43 -28.50
C LEU A 51 20.13 -14.43 -29.99
N LEU A 52 21.21 -15.09 -30.39
CA LEU A 52 21.66 -15.16 -31.77
C LEU A 52 20.75 -16.03 -32.65
N VAL A 53 20.22 -17.13 -32.11
CA VAL A 53 19.21 -17.95 -32.80
C VAL A 53 17.95 -17.11 -33.03
N SER A 54 17.46 -16.41 -32.00
CA SER A 54 16.32 -15.51 -32.14
C SER A 54 16.58 -14.37 -33.13
N ALA A 55 17.80 -13.80 -33.14
CA ALA A 55 18.16 -12.71 -34.04
C ALA A 55 18.35 -13.17 -35.50
N SER A 56 18.66 -14.45 -35.72
CA SER A 56 18.79 -15.01 -37.07
C SER A 56 17.44 -15.22 -37.78
N GLY A 57 16.35 -15.34 -37.00
CA GLY A 57 15.02 -15.62 -37.54
C GLY A 57 14.83 -17.02 -38.15
N ASP A 58 15.87 -17.87 -38.11
CA ASP A 58 15.87 -19.24 -38.61
C ASP A 58 16.09 -20.23 -37.45
N PHE A 59 15.02 -20.92 -37.06
CA PHE A 59 14.97 -21.87 -35.95
C PHE A 59 15.21 -23.33 -36.38
N THR A 60 15.83 -23.55 -37.53
CA THR A 60 16.22 -24.90 -37.95
C THR A 60 17.30 -25.46 -37.02
N SER A 61 17.22 -26.77 -36.73
CA SER A 61 18.19 -27.45 -35.85
C SER A 61 19.63 -27.38 -36.39
N GLU A 62 19.80 -27.26 -37.71
CA GLU A 62 21.10 -27.08 -38.35
C GLU A 62 21.71 -25.70 -38.06
N ASN A 63 20.90 -24.63 -38.13
CA ASN A 63 21.34 -23.27 -37.82
C ASN A 63 21.63 -23.08 -36.33
N GLU A 64 20.78 -23.64 -35.46
CA GLU A 64 21.00 -23.64 -34.01
C GLU A 64 22.34 -24.31 -33.64
N GLN A 65 22.65 -25.45 -34.26
CA GLN A 65 23.94 -26.13 -34.08
C GLN A 65 25.11 -25.31 -34.63
N ALA A 66 24.95 -24.65 -35.77
CA ALA A 66 25.99 -23.80 -36.34
C ALA A 66 26.30 -22.59 -35.45
N ILE A 67 25.28 -21.95 -34.88
CA ILE A 67 25.42 -20.83 -33.94
C ILE A 67 26.07 -21.30 -32.64
N ARG A 68 25.64 -22.45 -32.08
CA ARG A 68 26.28 -23.06 -30.90
C ARG A 68 27.76 -23.33 -31.11
N ASN A 69 28.13 -23.96 -32.22
CA ASN A 69 29.52 -24.24 -32.57
C ASN A 69 30.36 -22.95 -32.68
N LEU A 70 29.76 -21.87 -33.20
CA LEU A 70 30.40 -20.57 -33.32
C LEU A 70 30.62 -19.91 -31.96
N VAL A 71 29.63 -19.97 -31.06
CA VAL A 71 29.76 -19.47 -29.68
C VAL A 71 30.80 -20.28 -28.89
N GLU A 72 30.83 -21.60 -29.02
CA GLU A 72 31.87 -22.46 -28.42
C GLU A 72 33.29 -22.13 -28.93
N LYS A 73 33.42 -21.83 -30.23
CA LYS A 73 34.67 -21.34 -30.82
C LYS A 73 35.10 -20.01 -30.19
N PHE A 74 34.16 -19.12 -29.86
CA PHE A 74 34.49 -17.87 -29.17
C PHE A 74 34.93 -18.10 -27.73
N ILE A 75 34.27 -18.98 -26.99
CA ILE A 75 34.65 -19.37 -25.62
C ILE A 75 36.05 -19.95 -25.59
N SER A 76 36.36 -20.86 -26.50
CA SER A 76 37.71 -21.46 -26.59
C SER A 76 38.77 -20.42 -26.95
N SER A 77 38.46 -19.46 -27.83
CA SER A 77 39.36 -18.34 -28.16
C SER A 77 39.60 -17.39 -26.99
N LEU A 78 38.56 -17.09 -26.20
CA LEU A 78 38.63 -16.24 -25.02
C LEU A 78 39.41 -16.94 -23.90
N SER A 79 39.14 -18.23 -23.69
CA SER A 79 39.86 -19.06 -22.72
C SER A 79 41.35 -19.22 -23.07
N ALA A 80 41.67 -19.34 -24.37
CA ALA A 80 43.06 -19.40 -24.83
C ALA A 80 43.79 -18.05 -24.71
N ALA A 81 43.09 -16.93 -24.92
CA ALA A 81 43.65 -15.59 -24.78
C ALA A 81 43.93 -15.20 -23.31
N ASP A 82 43.12 -15.71 -22.37
CA ASP A 82 43.23 -15.40 -20.94
C ASP A 82 44.15 -16.36 -20.15
N GLY A 83 44.76 -17.35 -20.83
CA GLY A 83 45.73 -18.31 -20.29
C GLY A 83 45.08 -19.56 -19.65
N VAL A 84 45.82 -20.68 -19.65
CA VAL A 84 45.38 -22.07 -19.37
C VAL A 84 44.84 -22.34 -17.95
N ASP A 85 44.70 -21.33 -17.09
CA ASP A 85 44.20 -21.47 -15.71
C ASP A 85 42.90 -20.67 -15.46
N ALA A 86 41.96 -20.71 -16.40
CA ALA A 86 40.66 -20.05 -16.28
C ALA A 86 39.78 -20.64 -15.14
N GLU A 87 39.96 -21.91 -14.80
CA GLU A 87 39.20 -22.58 -13.73
C GLU A 87 39.87 -22.52 -12.34
N ARG A 88 41.09 -21.96 -12.22
CA ARG A 88 41.88 -22.02 -10.96
C ARG A 88 42.41 -20.68 -10.44
N ARG A 89 41.76 -19.56 -10.75
CA ARG A 89 42.06 -18.28 -10.06
C ARG A 89 41.45 -18.24 -8.65
N GLN A 90 41.92 -19.08 -7.74
CA GLN A 90 41.75 -18.88 -6.30
C GLN A 90 42.75 -17.81 -5.83
N MET A 91 42.38 -16.52 -5.89
CA MET A 91 42.86 -15.42 -5.02
C MET A 91 42.34 -14.07 -5.56
N PRO A 92 41.81 -13.17 -4.72
CA PRO A 92 41.50 -11.80 -5.14
C PRO A 92 42.78 -11.02 -5.43
N PHE A 93 42.72 -10.08 -6.39
CA PHE A 93 43.78 -9.11 -6.66
C PHE A 93 44.18 -8.39 -5.36
N ALA A 94 45.31 -8.81 -4.79
CA ALA A 94 46.01 -8.04 -3.77
C ALA A 94 46.49 -6.74 -4.43
N ALA A 95 46.01 -5.61 -3.91
CA ALA A 95 46.54 -4.28 -4.21
C ALA A 95 48.08 -4.32 -4.15
N LYS A 96 48.72 -4.02 -5.29
CA LYS A 96 50.18 -3.85 -5.36
C LYS A 96 50.61 -2.86 -4.29
N LYS A 97 51.40 -3.37 -3.34
CA LYS A 97 52.26 -2.58 -2.44
C LYS A 97 53.03 -1.54 -3.26
N LEU A 98 52.91 -0.28 -2.87
CA LEU A 98 53.87 0.78 -3.19
C LEU A 98 54.89 0.82 -2.04
N ASP A 99 56.02 0.15 -2.23
CA ASP A 99 57.24 0.35 -1.44
C ASP A 99 58.06 1.47 -2.10
N GLN A 100 57.91 2.70 -1.62
CA GLN A 100 59.00 3.66 -1.37
C GLN A 100 58.43 4.99 -0.87
N ALA A 101 58.89 5.40 0.30
CA ALA A 101 58.48 6.64 0.96
C ALA A 101 59.12 7.86 0.30
N ILE A 102 58.30 8.87 -0.04
CA ILE A 102 58.75 10.25 -0.12
C ILE A 102 57.87 11.08 0.81
N ASN A 103 58.47 11.39 1.96
CA ASN A 103 58.03 12.40 2.88
C ASN A 103 58.14 13.77 2.19
N VAL A 104 57.19 14.68 2.42
CA VAL A 104 57.40 16.13 2.68
C VAL A 104 56.03 16.75 2.85
N GLY A 105 55.73 17.13 4.10
CA GLY A 105 54.84 18.24 4.35
C GLY A 105 55.59 19.55 4.13
N SER A 106 55.12 20.38 3.20
CA SER A 106 55.36 21.83 3.19
C SER A 106 54.47 22.50 2.14
N GLN A 107 53.37 23.08 2.64
CA GLN A 107 52.68 24.30 2.18
C GLN A 107 52.11 24.45 0.74
N ARG A 108 50.82 24.84 0.71
CA ARG A 108 50.18 25.97 -0.03
C ARG A 108 50.50 26.13 -1.53
N ASN A 109 49.55 26.17 -2.46
CA ASN A 109 48.44 27.14 -2.61
C ASN A 109 47.53 26.63 -3.74
N MET A 110 46.21 26.60 -3.57
CA MET A 110 45.25 27.68 -3.86
C MET A 110 45.11 28.05 -5.34
N SER A 111 43.86 27.91 -5.77
CA SER A 111 43.24 28.39 -7.01
C SER A 111 43.81 29.74 -7.47
N SER A 112 44.24 29.78 -8.73
CA SER A 112 44.65 30.98 -9.42
C SER A 112 43.42 31.78 -9.85
N THR A 113 43.19 32.94 -9.22
CA THR A 113 42.93 34.25 -9.87
C THR A 113 42.25 35.22 -8.89
N LEU A 114 43.05 36.00 -8.16
CA LEU A 114 43.10 37.46 -8.33
C LEU A 114 44.31 38.01 -7.55
N GLY A 115 45.23 38.63 -8.26
CA GLY A 115 46.47 39.16 -7.72
C GLY A 115 46.38 40.59 -7.17
N LEU A 116 47.53 40.99 -6.64
CA LEU A 116 48.04 42.35 -6.43
C LEU A 116 47.47 43.19 -5.27
N ALA A 117 48.11 43.09 -4.10
CA ALA A 117 48.83 44.20 -3.46
C ALA A 117 49.63 43.66 -2.26
N GLY A 118 50.95 43.90 -2.24
CA GLY A 118 51.92 43.14 -1.45
C GLY A 118 52.26 43.65 -0.04
N GLY A 119 53.20 42.95 0.59
CA GLY A 119 54.11 43.48 1.62
C GLY A 119 54.21 42.70 2.94
N ASN A 120 55.24 41.83 3.03
CA ASN A 120 56.20 41.56 4.14
C ASN A 120 55.64 41.33 5.58
N VAL A 121 56.09 40.36 6.41
CA VAL A 121 57.43 40.02 6.93
C VAL A 121 57.34 38.70 7.74
N ASP A 122 58.45 37.96 7.79
CA ASP A 122 58.78 36.72 8.50
C ASP A 122 58.43 36.58 10.00
N LEU A 123 58.32 35.32 10.46
CA LEU A 123 58.76 34.92 11.80
C LEU A 123 59.11 33.42 11.89
N GLU A 124 60.40 33.12 12.00
CA GLU A 124 60.97 31.86 12.51
C GLU A 124 61.04 31.91 14.05
N SER A 125 60.57 30.88 14.75
CA SER A 125 61.26 30.28 15.92
C SER A 125 60.44 29.19 16.64
N ALA A 126 61.12 28.07 16.89
CA ALA A 126 60.97 27.11 17.97
C ALA A 126 59.66 26.30 18.11
N ASN A 127 59.75 24.97 18.01
CA ASN A 127 59.22 24.05 19.04
C ASN A 127 59.54 22.57 18.78
N ALA A 128 60.27 21.95 19.72
CA ALA A 128 60.38 20.51 19.85
C ALA A 128 60.18 20.10 21.32
N ARG A 129 59.02 19.49 21.62
CA ARG A 129 58.84 18.54 22.75
C ARG A 129 57.91 17.41 22.28
N LYS A 130 58.46 16.20 22.22
CA LYS A 130 57.74 14.95 21.92
C LYS A 130 56.86 14.56 23.12
N VAL A 131 55.58 14.28 22.86
CA VAL A 131 54.70 13.50 23.75
C VAL A 131 54.30 12.25 22.95
N GLU A 132 54.77 11.08 23.38
CA GLU A 132 54.38 9.80 22.80
C GLU A 132 53.05 9.33 23.42
N SER A 133 51.98 9.30 22.61
CA SER A 133 50.74 8.61 22.98
C SER A 133 50.89 7.11 22.73
N LYS A 134 51.24 6.33 23.76
CA LYS A 134 51.19 4.87 23.70
C LYS A 134 49.73 4.41 23.70
N VAL A 135 49.22 4.05 22.52
CA VAL A 135 47.89 3.44 22.38
C VAL A 135 47.98 1.96 22.74
N ASP A 136 47.20 1.54 23.74
CA ASP A 136 47.11 0.16 24.23
C ASP A 136 46.61 -0.78 23.12
N ARG A 137 47.51 -1.51 22.46
CA ARG A 137 47.19 -2.41 21.32
C ARG A 137 46.08 -3.42 21.64
N LYS A 138 46.02 -3.91 22.88
CA LYS A 138 44.98 -4.84 23.35
C LYS A 138 43.57 -4.21 23.40
N LYS A 139 43.46 -2.91 23.69
CA LYS A 139 42.16 -2.22 23.69
C LYS A 139 41.68 -1.94 22.28
N LEU A 140 42.62 -1.63 21.38
CA LEU A 140 42.34 -1.39 19.96
C LEU A 140 41.88 -2.68 19.28
N GLU A 141 42.57 -3.79 19.52
CA GLU A 141 42.19 -5.12 19.02
C GLU A 141 40.83 -5.58 19.55
N LYS A 142 40.50 -5.29 20.82
CA LYS A 142 39.18 -5.57 21.40
C LYS A 142 38.08 -4.69 20.80
N ALA A 143 38.40 -3.45 20.41
CA ALA A 143 37.47 -2.55 19.73
C ALA A 143 37.24 -3.01 18.28
N GLU A 144 38.30 -3.36 17.56
CA GLU A 144 38.24 -3.91 16.20
C GLU A 144 37.46 -5.23 16.17
N ARG A 145 37.68 -6.14 17.12
CA ARG A 145 36.91 -7.39 17.21
C ARG A 145 35.43 -7.14 17.52
N LYS A 146 35.10 -6.12 18.30
CA LYS A 146 33.69 -5.70 18.52
C LYS A 146 33.07 -5.08 17.28
N ILE A 147 33.83 -4.31 16.50
CA ILE A 147 33.36 -3.71 15.24
C ILE A 147 33.15 -4.82 14.20
N ARG A 148 34.09 -5.76 14.08
CA ARG A 148 33.99 -6.91 13.17
C ARG A 148 32.83 -7.83 13.52
N ALA A 149 32.63 -8.15 14.80
CA ALA A 149 31.46 -8.91 15.25
C ALA A 149 30.13 -8.16 15.03
N LYS A 150 30.12 -6.82 15.07
CA LYS A 150 28.96 -6.01 14.69
C LYS A 150 28.72 -6.02 13.17
N GLN A 151 29.78 -5.99 12.37
CA GLN A 151 29.70 -6.06 10.91
C GLN A 151 29.26 -7.44 10.43
N GLU A 152 29.79 -8.53 11.01
CA GLU A 152 29.37 -9.90 10.73
C GLU A 152 27.90 -10.14 11.13
N LYS A 153 27.44 -9.57 12.25
CA LYS A 153 26.01 -9.58 12.61
C LYS A 153 25.14 -8.79 11.64
N LYS A 154 25.65 -7.68 11.07
CA LYS A 154 24.94 -6.93 10.02
C LYS A 154 24.89 -7.72 8.72
N GLN A 155 26.00 -8.33 8.30
CA GLN A 155 26.07 -9.20 7.11
C GLN A 155 25.17 -10.43 7.24
N MET A 156 25.17 -11.12 8.39
CA MET A 156 24.24 -12.25 8.60
C MET A 156 22.77 -11.81 8.58
N LYS A 157 22.43 -10.60 9.06
CA LYS A 157 21.10 -10.03 8.88
C LYS A 157 20.77 -9.73 7.41
N THR A 158 21.75 -9.28 6.63
CA THR A 158 21.59 -9.03 5.18
C THR A 158 21.47 -10.33 4.37
N VAL A 159 22.20 -11.38 4.74
CA VAL A 159 22.04 -12.71 4.13
C VAL A 159 20.71 -13.34 4.53
N GLN A 160 20.25 -13.12 5.76
CA GLN A 160 18.88 -13.48 6.17
C GLN A 160 17.81 -12.72 5.36
N TYR A 161 18.05 -11.43 5.08
CA TYR A 161 17.19 -10.59 4.24
C TYR A 161 17.05 -11.12 2.80
N GLU A 162 18.14 -11.59 2.20
CA GLU A 162 18.09 -12.26 0.88
C GLU A 162 17.40 -13.64 0.96
N SER A 163 17.63 -14.41 2.02
CA SER A 163 16.97 -15.72 2.21
C SER A 163 15.47 -15.64 2.51
N SER A 164 14.96 -14.48 2.96
CA SER A 164 13.52 -14.23 3.16
C SER A 164 12.79 -13.76 1.90
N ARG A 165 13.52 -13.36 0.85
CA ARG A 165 12.96 -12.84 -0.40
C ARG A 165 12.57 -14.02 -1.30
N LEU A 166 11.48 -14.70 -0.93
CA LEU A 166 11.08 -15.98 -1.54
C LEU A 166 10.49 -15.89 -2.95
N LEU A 167 10.27 -14.69 -3.51
CA LEU A 167 9.69 -14.54 -4.85
C LEU A 167 10.40 -13.44 -5.64
N ASN A 168 11.27 -13.85 -6.58
CA ASN A 168 11.52 -13.05 -7.77
C ASN A 168 10.21 -13.04 -8.58
N GLN A 169 9.77 -11.85 -8.98
CA GLN A 169 8.56 -11.49 -9.76
C GLN A 169 7.52 -12.61 -9.99
N PRO A 170 6.26 -12.44 -9.53
CA PRO A 170 5.22 -13.40 -9.85
C PRO A 170 5.01 -13.44 -11.37
N ASP A 171 5.15 -14.62 -11.96
CA ASP A 171 4.57 -14.89 -13.27
C ASP A 171 3.08 -14.56 -13.20
N SER A 172 2.57 -13.85 -14.21
CA SER A 172 1.15 -13.45 -14.30
C SER A 172 0.17 -14.63 -14.44
N THR A 173 0.66 -15.87 -14.29
CA THR A 173 -0.06 -17.14 -14.48
C THR A 173 -0.18 -17.99 -13.21
N MET A 174 0.42 -17.60 -12.07
CA MET A 174 0.31 -18.38 -10.83
C MET A 174 -1.11 -18.33 -10.24
N SER A 175 -1.63 -19.48 -9.82
CA SER A 175 -2.94 -19.58 -9.14
C SER A 175 -2.88 -18.97 -7.74
N TYR A 176 -3.98 -18.35 -7.28
CA TYR A 176 -4.10 -17.81 -5.91
C TYR A 176 -3.76 -18.86 -4.84
N GLU A 177 -4.13 -20.12 -5.06
CA GLU A 177 -3.84 -21.24 -4.14
C GLU A 177 -2.34 -21.52 -4.04
N GLU A 178 -1.61 -21.47 -5.16
CA GLU A 178 -0.16 -21.69 -5.20
C GLU A 178 0.60 -20.55 -4.53
N PHE A 179 0.18 -19.30 -4.78
CA PHE A 179 0.72 -18.13 -4.12
C PHE A 179 0.49 -18.18 -2.61
N PHE A 180 -0.73 -18.53 -2.17
CA PHE A 180 -1.04 -18.64 -0.74
C PHE A 180 -0.20 -19.72 -0.05
N MET A 181 -0.01 -20.90 -0.66
CA MET A 181 0.82 -21.96 -0.10
C MET A 181 2.31 -21.59 -0.05
N ALA A 182 2.81 -20.87 -1.06
CA ALA A 182 4.19 -20.39 -1.09
C ALA A 182 4.45 -19.35 0.02
N VAL A 183 3.48 -18.46 0.26
CA VAL A 183 3.58 -17.43 1.31
C VAL A 183 3.33 -18.02 2.70
N ASN A 184 2.47 -19.04 2.83
CA ASN A 184 2.05 -19.64 4.09
C ASN A 184 2.23 -21.18 4.09
N PRO A 185 3.48 -21.69 4.17
CA PRO A 185 3.72 -23.13 4.22
C PRO A 185 3.21 -23.74 5.53
N LEU A 186 2.45 -24.84 5.46
CA LEU A 186 2.11 -25.65 6.64
C LEU A 186 3.40 -26.28 7.17
N GLN A 187 3.88 -25.78 8.30
CA GLN A 187 4.97 -26.44 9.02
C GLN A 187 4.38 -27.67 9.74
N LEU A 188 4.58 -28.85 9.15
CA LEU A 188 4.34 -30.14 9.79
C LEU A 188 5.42 -30.39 10.86
N GLY A 189 5.23 -29.83 12.06
CA GLY A 189 6.11 -30.06 13.20
C GLY A 189 5.69 -29.29 14.45
N SER A 190 5.89 -29.89 15.62
CA SER A 190 5.59 -29.32 16.95
C SER A 190 6.43 -28.10 17.33
N ASP A 191 7.47 -27.76 16.55
CA ASP A 191 8.39 -26.65 16.79
C ASP A 191 7.82 -25.24 16.51
N SER A 192 6.62 -25.15 15.92
CA SER A 192 5.98 -23.87 15.57
C SER A 192 5.30 -23.20 16.77
N GLN A 193 4.79 -23.96 17.75
CA GLN A 193 4.09 -23.41 18.93
C GLN A 193 5.01 -22.62 19.89
N SER A 194 6.33 -22.81 19.81
CA SER A 194 7.32 -22.20 20.72
C SER A 194 7.92 -20.88 20.21
N LYS A 195 7.73 -20.54 18.93
CA LYS A 195 8.33 -19.34 18.33
C LYS A 195 7.45 -18.12 18.55
N SER A 196 8.04 -16.99 18.94
CA SER A 196 7.26 -15.75 19.10
C SER A 196 6.64 -15.33 17.77
N LYS A 197 5.38 -14.92 17.81
CA LYS A 197 4.65 -14.37 16.66
C LYS A 197 4.82 -12.85 16.50
N ASP A 198 5.72 -12.23 17.26
CA ASP A 198 6.05 -10.82 17.14
C ASP A 198 6.87 -10.55 15.88
N ILE A 199 6.51 -9.51 15.14
CA ILE A 199 7.21 -9.06 13.95
C ILE A 199 8.03 -7.83 14.31
N LYS A 200 9.34 -7.92 14.17
CA LYS A 200 10.24 -6.78 14.30
C LYS A 200 11.19 -6.75 13.12
N VAL A 201 11.06 -5.71 12.32
CA VAL A 201 11.91 -5.46 11.18
C VAL A 201 12.53 -4.08 11.31
N ASP A 202 13.85 -4.05 11.38
CA ASP A 202 14.63 -2.81 11.47
C ASP A 202 15.15 -2.44 10.08
N SER A 203 15.30 -1.14 9.79
CA SER A 203 15.91 -0.62 8.57
C SER A 203 15.21 -1.06 7.27
N ILE A 204 13.91 -0.81 7.18
CA ILE A 204 13.10 -0.98 5.97
C ILE A 204 13.31 0.22 5.05
N ASP A 205 13.78 -0.06 3.84
CA ASP A 205 13.82 0.88 2.73
C ASP A 205 12.86 0.40 1.63
N ILE A 206 11.85 1.19 1.31
CA ILE A 206 10.89 0.88 0.23
C ILE A 206 10.89 2.04 -0.75
N SER A 207 11.12 1.74 -2.03
CA SER A 207 11.07 2.70 -3.12
C SER A 207 10.30 2.13 -4.30
N VAL A 208 9.40 2.92 -4.88
CA VAL A 208 8.63 2.55 -6.09
C VAL A 208 8.75 3.65 -7.13
N GLY A 209 9.11 3.27 -8.37
CA GLY A 209 9.18 4.22 -9.49
C GLY A 209 10.14 5.39 -9.27
N GLY A 210 11.19 5.22 -8.46
CA GLY A 210 12.14 6.28 -8.11
C GLY A 210 11.70 7.19 -6.95
N HIS A 211 10.49 7.04 -6.43
CA HIS A 211 10.03 7.72 -5.22
C HIS A 211 10.35 6.87 -3.99
N ARG A 212 10.99 7.48 -2.98
CA ARG A 212 11.25 6.84 -1.68
C ARG A 212 10.00 6.94 -0.83
N ILE A 213 9.48 5.78 -0.42
CA ILE A 213 8.26 5.65 0.39
C ILE A 213 8.61 5.53 1.87
N LEU A 214 9.65 4.75 2.18
CA LEU A 214 10.22 4.61 3.52
C LEU A 214 11.74 4.58 3.41
N THR A 215 12.42 5.26 4.35
CA THR A 215 13.88 5.32 4.46
C THR A 215 14.29 5.01 5.90
N ASP A 216 15.05 3.94 6.11
CA ASP A 216 15.53 3.41 7.39
C ASP A 216 14.42 3.30 8.46
N ALA A 217 13.22 2.89 8.03
CA ALA A 217 12.06 2.79 8.91
C ALA A 217 12.07 1.48 9.71
N SER A 218 11.66 1.51 10.98
CA SER A 218 11.50 0.29 11.79
C SER A 218 10.03 -0.09 11.90
N LEU A 219 9.68 -1.32 11.50
CA LEU A 219 8.35 -1.90 11.70
C LEU A 219 8.33 -2.83 12.93
N THR A 220 7.50 -2.55 13.93
CA THR A 220 7.32 -3.44 15.10
C THR A 220 5.84 -3.71 15.34
N LEU A 221 5.43 -4.96 15.16
CA LEU A 221 4.08 -5.46 15.39
C LEU A 221 4.15 -6.60 16.42
N ALA A 222 3.75 -6.32 17.65
CA ALA A 222 3.56 -7.36 18.67
C ALA A 222 2.25 -8.14 18.43
N TYR A 223 2.27 -9.43 18.74
CA TYR A 223 1.18 -10.36 18.50
C TYR A 223 -0.09 -10.00 19.29
N GLY A 224 -1.26 -10.16 18.66
CA GLY A 224 -2.57 -9.89 19.27
C GLY A 224 -2.92 -8.41 19.42
N ARG A 225 -2.10 -7.51 18.85
CA ARG A 225 -2.40 -6.07 18.79
C ARG A 225 -3.02 -5.67 17.46
N ARG A 226 -3.77 -4.57 17.50
CA ARG A 226 -4.51 -4.02 16.37
C ARG A 226 -3.94 -2.66 16.02
N TYR A 227 -3.22 -2.60 14.90
CA TYR A 227 -2.53 -1.41 14.44
C TYR A 227 -3.37 -0.70 13.39
N GLY A 228 -3.63 0.59 13.60
CA GLY A 228 -4.18 1.47 12.58
C GLY A 228 -3.05 2.22 11.87
N LEU A 229 -2.85 2.00 10.58
CA LEU A 229 -1.88 2.71 9.74
C LEU A 229 -2.55 3.93 9.10
N VAL A 230 -2.14 5.12 9.50
CA VAL A 230 -2.65 6.40 9.03
C VAL A 230 -1.56 7.25 8.41
N GLY A 231 -1.94 7.98 7.36
CA GLY A 231 -1.05 8.82 6.57
C GLY A 231 -1.79 9.39 5.36
N GLN A 232 -1.18 10.39 4.72
CA GLN A 232 -1.74 11.05 3.53
C GLN A 232 -1.87 10.08 2.34
N ASN A 233 -2.75 10.43 1.40
CA ASN A 233 -2.92 9.64 0.18
C ASN A 233 -1.69 9.73 -0.72
N GLY A 234 -1.27 8.58 -1.24
CA GLY A 234 -0.09 8.50 -2.11
C GLY A 234 1.26 8.41 -1.37
N ILE A 235 1.28 8.37 -0.03
CA ILE A 235 2.54 8.17 0.73
C ILE A 235 3.06 6.73 0.68
N GLY A 236 2.28 5.78 0.17
CA GLY A 236 2.69 4.39 -0.01
C GLY A 236 2.17 3.39 1.05
N LYS A 237 1.04 3.68 1.73
CA LYS A 237 0.41 2.76 2.70
C LYS A 237 0.07 1.39 2.09
N SER A 238 -0.65 1.37 0.97
CA SER A 238 -0.96 0.15 0.21
C SER A 238 0.31 -0.53 -0.31
N THR A 239 1.32 0.25 -0.68
CA THR A 239 2.62 -0.29 -1.10
C THR A 239 3.34 -1.01 0.04
N LEU A 240 3.29 -0.46 1.25
CA LEU A 240 3.83 -1.11 2.45
C LEU A 240 3.08 -2.42 2.72
N LEU A 241 1.75 -2.42 2.66
CA LEU A 241 0.94 -3.64 2.84
C LEU A 241 1.30 -4.71 1.79
N ARG A 242 1.45 -4.34 0.52
CA ARG A 242 1.90 -5.23 -0.56
C ARG A 242 3.29 -5.80 -0.31
N ALA A 243 4.23 -4.96 0.12
CA ALA A 243 5.60 -5.39 0.42
C ALA A 243 5.63 -6.38 1.60
N LEU A 244 4.77 -6.17 2.61
CA LEU A 244 4.58 -7.10 3.72
C LEU A 244 3.93 -8.42 3.26
N SER A 245 2.87 -8.36 2.47
CA SER A 245 2.15 -9.56 2.00
C SER A 245 2.99 -10.44 1.09
N ARG A 246 3.88 -9.82 0.29
CA ARG A 246 4.82 -10.53 -0.60
C ARG A 246 6.10 -10.97 0.10
N ARG A 247 6.25 -10.69 1.40
CA ARG A 247 7.49 -10.93 2.17
C ARG A 247 8.74 -10.31 1.53
N GLU A 248 8.58 -9.18 0.84
CA GLU A 248 9.74 -8.35 0.41
C GLU A 248 10.48 -7.79 1.64
N VAL A 249 9.73 -7.59 2.71
CA VAL A 249 10.22 -7.31 4.05
C VAL A 249 10.44 -8.63 4.78
N ALA A 250 11.55 -8.76 5.51
CA ALA A 250 11.96 -9.99 6.20
C ALA A 250 11.01 -10.37 7.36
N ILE A 251 9.87 -10.98 7.05
CA ILE A 251 8.90 -11.50 8.01
C ILE A 251 9.14 -13.01 8.21
N PRO A 252 9.19 -13.51 9.47
CA PRO A 252 9.37 -14.93 9.74
C PRO A 252 8.37 -15.84 9.01
N SER A 253 8.85 -16.95 8.45
CA SER A 253 8.04 -17.87 7.63
C SER A 253 6.96 -18.64 8.39
N HIS A 254 7.05 -18.71 9.72
CA HIS A 254 6.04 -19.35 10.57
C HIS A 254 4.82 -18.46 10.85
N ILE A 255 4.85 -17.18 10.48
CA ILE A 255 3.74 -16.24 10.64
C ILE A 255 2.91 -16.28 9.37
N SER A 256 1.64 -16.65 9.47
CA SER A 256 0.72 -16.59 8.34
C SER A 256 0.26 -15.16 8.08
N ILE A 257 0.35 -14.72 6.81
CA ILE A 257 -0.05 -13.37 6.40
C ILE A 257 -1.15 -13.49 5.35
N LEU A 258 -2.19 -12.69 5.49
CA LEU A 258 -3.20 -12.55 4.47
C LEU A 258 -3.50 -11.06 4.25
N HIS A 259 -3.50 -10.66 2.98
CA HIS A 259 -3.76 -9.30 2.56
C HIS A 259 -5.02 -9.23 1.70
N VAL A 260 -5.93 -8.37 2.11
CA VAL A 260 -7.18 -8.07 1.38
C VAL A 260 -6.99 -6.75 0.64
N GLU A 261 -6.64 -6.85 -0.64
CA GLU A 261 -6.35 -5.68 -1.47
C GLU A 261 -7.34 -5.49 -2.64
N GLN A 262 -7.84 -6.59 -3.21
CA GLN A 262 -8.58 -6.56 -4.47
C GLN A 262 -9.89 -7.32 -4.40
N GLU A 263 -10.84 -6.90 -5.25
CA GLU A 263 -12.06 -7.65 -5.52
C GLU A 263 -11.72 -9.01 -6.11
N ILE A 264 -12.40 -10.06 -5.66
CA ILE A 264 -12.24 -11.40 -6.24
C ILE A 264 -12.85 -11.40 -7.65
N THR A 265 -12.18 -12.04 -8.60
CA THR A 265 -12.77 -12.33 -9.91
C THR A 265 -13.93 -13.29 -9.74
N GLY A 266 -15.11 -12.89 -10.19
CA GLY A 266 -16.31 -13.71 -10.05
C GLY A 266 -16.26 -14.95 -10.95
N ASP A 267 -16.56 -16.09 -10.35
CA ASP A 267 -16.70 -17.42 -10.94
C ASP A 267 -18.11 -18.00 -10.68
N ASP A 268 -18.29 -19.28 -11.04
CA ASP A 268 -19.55 -20.01 -10.85
C ASP A 268 -19.73 -20.57 -9.43
N THR A 269 -18.74 -20.41 -8.55
CA THR A 269 -18.83 -20.97 -7.20
C THR A 269 -19.83 -20.20 -6.35
N PRO A 270 -20.63 -20.87 -5.50
CA PRO A 270 -21.47 -20.17 -4.52
C PRO A 270 -20.64 -19.35 -3.54
N ALA A 271 -21.15 -18.20 -3.07
CA ALA A 271 -20.46 -17.36 -2.10
C ALA A 271 -20.03 -18.11 -0.82
N LEU A 272 -20.90 -18.97 -0.28
CA LEU A 272 -20.57 -19.80 0.89
C LEU A 272 -19.39 -20.73 0.61
N GLN A 273 -19.40 -21.40 -0.54
CA GLN A 273 -18.33 -22.30 -0.93
C GLN A 273 -17.01 -21.55 -1.16
N ALA A 274 -17.05 -20.37 -1.78
CA ALA A 274 -15.86 -19.54 -1.97
C ALA A 274 -15.19 -19.12 -0.65
N VAL A 275 -15.97 -18.96 0.44
CA VAL A 275 -15.43 -18.73 1.79
C VAL A 275 -14.81 -19.99 2.37
N LEU A 276 -15.47 -21.13 2.25
CA LEU A 276 -14.93 -22.41 2.73
C LEU A 276 -13.64 -22.80 1.99
N ASP A 277 -13.58 -22.55 0.69
CA ASP A 277 -12.43 -22.82 -0.17
C ASP A 277 -11.26 -21.83 0.05
N ALA A 278 -11.47 -20.76 0.81
CA ALA A 278 -10.39 -19.83 1.17
C ALA A 278 -9.35 -20.48 2.07
N ASP A 279 -9.77 -21.42 2.91
CA ASP A 279 -8.86 -22.25 3.68
C ASP A 279 -8.31 -23.38 2.80
N VAL A 280 -7.26 -23.02 2.05
CA VAL A 280 -6.57 -23.92 1.11
C VAL A 280 -6.09 -25.19 1.82
N TRP A 281 -5.68 -25.09 3.08
CA TRP A 281 -5.19 -26.23 3.85
C TRP A 281 -6.32 -27.16 4.24
N ARG A 282 -7.46 -26.64 4.70
CA ARG A 282 -8.66 -27.46 4.93
C ARG A 282 -9.11 -28.18 3.67
N LYS A 283 -9.20 -27.48 2.53
CA LYS A 283 -9.58 -28.06 1.24
C LYS A 283 -8.63 -29.19 0.83
N ARG A 284 -7.33 -28.98 0.98
CA ARG A 284 -6.31 -30.00 0.68
C ARG A 284 -6.39 -31.20 1.61
N LEU A 285 -6.54 -30.99 2.92
CA LEU A 285 -6.67 -32.07 3.89
C LEU A 285 -7.92 -32.92 3.65
N LEU A 286 -9.04 -32.31 3.23
CA LEU A 286 -10.24 -33.04 2.84
C LEU A 286 -10.02 -33.87 1.56
N ALA A 287 -9.34 -33.33 0.56
CA ALA A 287 -8.99 -34.07 -0.65
C ALA A 287 -8.00 -35.22 -0.38
N ASP A 288 -7.02 -34.99 0.50
CA ASP A 288 -6.07 -36.00 0.94
C ASP A 288 -6.79 -37.10 1.74
N LEU A 289 -7.75 -36.74 2.61
CA LEU A 289 -8.60 -37.68 3.34
C LEU A 289 -9.39 -38.56 2.37
N GLU A 290 -10.08 -37.99 1.39
CA GLU A 290 -10.86 -38.76 0.41
C GLU A 290 -9.97 -39.71 -0.40
N LYS A 291 -8.79 -39.24 -0.81
CA LYS A 291 -7.79 -40.04 -1.54
C LYS A 291 -7.27 -41.20 -0.71
N ILE A 292 -6.86 -40.95 0.54
CA ILE A 292 -6.33 -41.98 1.45
C ILE A 292 -7.42 -42.99 1.79
N THR A 293 -8.66 -42.53 2.04
CA THR A 293 -9.80 -43.42 2.32
C THR A 293 -10.08 -44.35 1.14
N LYS A 294 -10.00 -43.83 -0.09
CA LYS A 294 -10.15 -44.63 -1.30
C LYS A 294 -9.00 -45.63 -1.46
N GLN A 295 -7.76 -45.21 -1.23
CA GLN A 295 -6.59 -46.10 -1.27
C GLN A 295 -6.67 -47.22 -0.23
N LEU A 296 -7.13 -46.93 0.99
CA LEU A 296 -7.36 -47.93 2.02
C LEU A 296 -8.44 -48.93 1.62
N ALA A 297 -9.53 -48.47 1.01
CA ALA A 297 -10.59 -49.35 0.50
C ALA A 297 -10.09 -50.25 -0.64
N ASP A 298 -9.26 -49.72 -1.55
CA ASP A 298 -8.65 -50.49 -2.64
C ASP A 298 -7.66 -51.55 -2.09
N ILE A 299 -6.81 -51.17 -1.12
CA ILE A 299 -5.89 -52.08 -0.43
C ILE A 299 -6.65 -53.17 0.33
N GLU A 300 -7.75 -52.83 1.00
CA GLU A 300 -8.57 -53.80 1.73
C GLU A 300 -9.25 -54.79 0.77
N ALA A 301 -9.72 -54.33 -0.38
CA ALA A 301 -10.25 -55.18 -1.44
C ALA A 301 -9.18 -56.12 -2.01
N GLU A 302 -7.99 -55.62 -2.33
CA GLU A 302 -6.87 -56.45 -2.81
C GLU A 302 -6.41 -57.46 -1.76
N ARG A 303 -6.27 -57.05 -0.50
CA ARG A 303 -5.91 -57.91 0.64
C ARG A 303 -6.92 -59.04 0.83
N SER A 304 -8.21 -58.75 0.72
CA SER A 304 -9.28 -59.76 0.90
C SER A 304 -9.23 -60.90 -0.13
N SER A 305 -8.57 -60.67 -1.28
CA SER A 305 -8.40 -61.66 -2.35
C SER A 305 -7.12 -62.51 -2.23
N MET A 306 -6.22 -62.19 -1.29
CA MET A 306 -4.92 -62.83 -1.13
C MET A 306 -4.87 -63.77 0.09
N ALA A 307 -4.00 -64.79 0.04
CA ALA A 307 -3.76 -65.67 1.18
C ALA A 307 -2.74 -65.07 2.16
N ASP A 308 -2.99 -65.20 3.48
CA ASP A 308 -2.24 -64.58 4.59
C ASP A 308 -0.72 -64.83 4.60
N THR A 309 -0.22 -65.82 3.84
CA THR A 309 1.20 -66.21 3.83
C THR A 309 2.03 -65.58 2.71
N SER A 310 1.45 -64.71 1.88
CA SER A 310 2.17 -64.10 0.76
C SER A 310 3.04 -62.91 1.22
N LYS A 311 4.20 -62.70 0.56
CA LYS A 311 5.04 -61.51 0.82
C LYS A 311 4.34 -60.20 0.42
N ASP A 312 3.42 -60.29 -0.52
CA ASP A 312 2.63 -59.15 -1.00
C ASP A 312 1.58 -58.73 0.03
N ALA A 313 0.99 -59.67 0.77
CA ALA A 313 0.08 -59.38 1.89
C ALA A 313 0.79 -58.59 3.01
N ALA A 314 2.01 -58.97 3.38
CA ALA A 314 2.79 -58.25 4.39
C ALA A 314 3.19 -56.82 3.93
N ARG A 315 3.39 -56.61 2.63
CA ARG A 315 3.66 -55.29 2.05
C ARG A 315 2.43 -54.39 2.11
N LEU A 316 1.26 -54.93 1.72
CA LEU A 316 -0.02 -54.23 1.77
C LEU A 316 -0.40 -53.86 3.22
N ASP A 317 -0.12 -54.74 4.18
CA ASP A 317 -0.36 -54.45 5.60
C ASP A 317 0.48 -53.29 6.13
N HIS A 318 1.76 -53.23 5.77
CA HIS A 318 2.64 -52.13 6.15
C HIS A 318 2.24 -50.81 5.46
N GLU A 319 1.79 -50.86 4.21
CA GLU A 319 1.29 -49.69 3.48
C GLU A 319 -0.01 -49.17 4.12
N ARG A 320 -0.90 -50.09 4.52
CA ARG A 320 -2.13 -49.77 5.26
C ARG A 320 -1.83 -49.10 6.59
N GLU A 321 -0.91 -49.64 7.39
CA GLU A 321 -0.50 -49.04 8.67
C GLU A 321 0.06 -47.63 8.48
N GLY A 322 0.87 -47.40 7.44
CA GLY A 322 1.38 -46.06 7.11
C GLY A 322 0.27 -45.07 6.74
N LEU A 323 -0.71 -45.52 5.94
CA LEU A 323 -1.87 -44.72 5.57
C LEU A 323 -2.79 -44.44 6.76
N ASP A 324 -3.01 -45.40 7.66
CA ASP A 324 -3.80 -45.22 8.88
C ASP A 324 -3.17 -44.18 9.83
N ILE A 325 -1.84 -44.15 9.95
CA ILE A 325 -1.13 -43.12 10.74
C ILE A 325 -1.36 -41.73 10.13
N THR A 326 -1.15 -41.59 8.82
CA THR A 326 -1.34 -40.29 8.14
C THR A 326 -2.80 -39.83 8.16
N LEU A 327 -3.75 -40.76 8.07
CA LEU A 327 -5.18 -40.49 8.21
C LEU A 327 -5.50 -39.95 9.61
N ASN A 328 -4.98 -40.57 10.66
CA ASN A 328 -5.15 -40.07 12.03
C ASN A 328 -4.56 -38.66 12.22
N ASP A 329 -3.38 -38.39 11.66
CA ASP A 329 -2.77 -37.05 11.69
C ASP A 329 -3.64 -36.01 10.97
N ILE A 330 -4.22 -36.37 9.82
CA ILE A 330 -5.15 -35.50 9.07
C ILE A 330 -6.42 -35.24 9.88
N HIS A 331 -7.02 -36.27 10.51
CA HIS A 331 -8.18 -36.09 11.37
C HIS A 331 -7.90 -35.20 12.57
N SER A 332 -6.74 -35.36 13.23
CA SER A 332 -6.33 -34.50 14.33
C SER A 332 -6.26 -33.03 13.89
N LYS A 333 -5.68 -32.77 12.72
CA LYS A 333 -5.58 -31.40 12.17
C LYS A 333 -6.91 -30.82 11.74
N LEU A 334 -7.78 -31.61 11.11
CA LEU A 334 -9.14 -31.17 10.75
C LEU A 334 -9.97 -30.85 12.00
N ALA A 335 -9.76 -31.58 13.09
CA ALA A 335 -10.36 -31.30 14.39
C ALA A 335 -9.81 -30.01 15.02
N GLU A 336 -8.49 -29.78 14.96
CA GLU A 336 -7.85 -28.52 15.40
C GLU A 336 -8.37 -27.30 14.62
N MET A 337 -8.65 -27.46 13.32
CA MET A 337 -9.21 -26.43 12.45
C MET A 337 -10.74 -26.24 12.62
N GLU A 338 -11.38 -26.97 13.54
CA GLU A 338 -12.83 -27.00 13.75
C GLU A 338 -13.63 -27.18 12.44
N SER A 339 -13.17 -28.09 11.56
CA SER A 339 -13.73 -28.26 10.22
C SER A 339 -15.24 -28.55 10.19
N ASP A 340 -15.78 -29.18 11.24
CA ASP A 340 -17.22 -29.49 11.36
C ASP A 340 -18.09 -28.23 11.60
N LYS A 341 -17.55 -27.20 12.27
CA LYS A 341 -18.26 -25.93 12.52
C LYS A 341 -18.04 -24.90 11.43
N ALA A 342 -17.14 -25.18 10.48
CA ALA A 342 -16.69 -24.24 9.48
C ALA A 342 -17.83 -23.68 8.61
N GLU A 343 -18.81 -24.48 8.22
CA GLU A 343 -19.94 -24.02 7.40
C GLU A 343 -20.82 -23.01 8.16
N SER A 344 -21.14 -23.31 9.42
CA SER A 344 -21.89 -22.39 10.29
C SER A 344 -21.12 -21.09 10.53
N ARG A 345 -19.82 -21.18 10.79
CA ARG A 345 -18.94 -20.02 10.96
C ARG A 345 -18.90 -19.15 9.69
N ALA A 346 -18.68 -19.76 8.52
CA ALA A 346 -18.67 -19.05 7.24
C ALA A 346 -20.01 -18.36 6.95
N ALA A 347 -21.14 -19.05 7.17
CA ALA A 347 -22.48 -18.50 7.00
C ALA A 347 -22.74 -17.32 7.94
N SER A 348 -22.27 -17.37 9.20
CA SER A 348 -22.41 -16.28 10.17
C SER A 348 -21.61 -15.03 9.78
N ILE A 349 -20.37 -15.20 9.32
CA ILE A 349 -19.52 -14.09 8.83
C ILE A 349 -20.14 -13.45 7.59
N LEU A 350 -20.62 -14.26 6.65
CA LEU A 350 -21.32 -13.77 5.46
C LEU A 350 -22.61 -13.02 5.83
N ALA A 351 -23.41 -13.53 6.76
CA ALA A 351 -24.61 -12.85 7.24
C ALA A 351 -24.27 -11.49 7.88
N GLY A 352 -23.23 -11.43 8.72
CA GLY A 352 -22.76 -10.18 9.34
C GLY A 352 -22.27 -9.13 8.34
N LEU A 353 -21.73 -9.56 7.19
CA LEU A 353 -21.35 -8.68 6.07
C LEU A 353 -22.51 -8.37 5.10
N GLY A 354 -23.73 -8.81 5.44
CA GLY A 354 -24.97 -8.48 4.71
C GLY A 354 -25.42 -9.52 3.69
N PHE A 355 -24.80 -10.69 3.61
CA PHE A 355 -25.27 -11.77 2.72
C PHE A 355 -26.42 -12.55 3.38
N SER A 356 -27.65 -12.30 2.90
CA SER A 356 -28.82 -13.11 3.26
C SER A 356 -28.62 -14.59 2.90
N PRO A 357 -29.27 -15.55 3.60
CA PRO A 357 -29.12 -16.99 3.34
C PRO A 357 -29.30 -17.39 1.86
N GLU A 358 -30.25 -16.77 1.16
CA GLU A 358 -30.48 -16.99 -0.28
C GLU A 358 -29.27 -16.55 -1.13
N ARG A 359 -28.68 -15.39 -0.80
CA ARG A 359 -27.53 -14.84 -1.52
C ARG A 359 -26.27 -15.65 -1.28
N GLN A 360 -26.13 -16.31 -0.14
CA GLN A 360 -24.98 -17.17 0.14
C GLN A 360 -24.84 -18.32 -0.87
N GLN A 361 -25.95 -18.70 -1.51
CA GLN A 361 -26.00 -19.74 -2.55
C GLN A 361 -25.79 -19.20 -3.97
N PHE A 362 -25.79 -17.88 -4.17
CA PHE A 362 -25.60 -17.29 -5.49
C PHE A 362 -24.13 -17.37 -5.93
N ALA A 363 -23.93 -17.57 -7.24
CA ALA A 363 -22.62 -17.65 -7.85
C ALA A 363 -21.86 -16.31 -7.74
N THR A 364 -20.56 -16.36 -7.48
CA THR A 364 -19.78 -15.15 -7.20
C THR A 364 -19.78 -14.14 -8.36
N LYS A 365 -19.89 -14.60 -9.61
CA LYS A 365 -20.03 -13.77 -10.81
C LYS A 365 -21.25 -12.85 -10.82
N THR A 366 -22.33 -13.22 -10.11
CA THR A 366 -23.58 -12.43 -10.07
C THR A 366 -23.48 -11.21 -9.17
N PHE A 367 -22.51 -11.19 -8.25
CA PHE A 367 -22.27 -10.07 -7.37
C PHE A 367 -21.56 -8.91 -8.08
N SER A 368 -21.93 -7.68 -7.70
CA SER A 368 -21.16 -6.49 -8.09
C SER A 368 -19.83 -6.41 -7.34
N GLY A 369 -18.92 -5.56 -7.81
CA GLY A 369 -17.57 -5.43 -7.25
C GLY A 369 -17.52 -5.25 -5.72
N GLY A 370 -18.35 -4.37 -5.18
CA GLY A 370 -18.45 -4.17 -3.72
C GLY A 370 -18.89 -5.41 -2.94
N TRP A 371 -19.79 -6.24 -3.51
CA TRP A 371 -20.15 -7.52 -2.89
C TRP A 371 -19.02 -8.55 -3.00
N ARG A 372 -18.24 -8.52 -4.09
CA ARG A 372 -17.05 -9.38 -4.24
C ARG A 372 -15.92 -8.96 -3.28
N MET A 373 -15.79 -7.67 -2.98
CA MET A 373 -14.90 -7.18 -1.93
C MET A 373 -15.34 -7.68 -0.54
N ARG A 374 -16.64 -7.62 -0.24
CA ARG A 374 -17.18 -8.21 1.01
C ARG A 374 -16.90 -9.70 1.11
N LEU A 375 -17.00 -10.41 0.00
CA LEU A 375 -16.64 -11.83 -0.06
C LEU A 375 -15.14 -12.03 0.21
N ALA A 376 -14.25 -11.18 -0.32
CA ALA A 376 -12.82 -11.21 -0.05
C ALA A 376 -12.51 -10.99 1.43
N LEU A 377 -13.21 -10.04 2.06
CA LEU A 377 -13.13 -9.81 3.49
C LEU A 377 -13.64 -11.03 4.28
N ALA A 378 -14.78 -11.63 3.89
CA ALA A 378 -15.32 -12.82 4.54
C ALA A 378 -14.33 -14.00 4.50
N ARG A 379 -13.69 -14.24 3.34
CA ARG A 379 -12.63 -15.23 3.17
C ARG A 379 -11.47 -14.97 4.14
N ALA A 380 -11.05 -13.71 4.25
CA ALA A 380 -9.92 -13.37 5.10
C ALA A 380 -10.21 -13.47 6.60
N LEU A 381 -11.42 -13.10 7.01
CA LEU A 381 -11.88 -13.29 8.38
C LEU A 381 -12.03 -14.77 8.74
N PHE A 382 -12.41 -15.61 7.77
CA PHE A 382 -12.56 -17.05 7.95
C PHE A 382 -11.21 -17.79 8.07
N CYS A 383 -10.19 -17.40 7.32
CA CYS A 383 -8.87 -18.05 7.38
C CYS A 383 -8.08 -17.78 8.67
N GLU A 384 -8.45 -16.75 9.44
CA GLU A 384 -7.83 -16.41 10.72
C GLU A 384 -6.27 -16.37 10.73
N PRO A 385 -5.62 -15.61 9.81
CA PRO A 385 -4.16 -15.49 9.78
C PRO A 385 -3.56 -14.90 11.07
N ASP A 386 -2.27 -15.14 11.30
CA ASP A 386 -1.52 -14.54 12.42
C ASP A 386 -1.34 -13.02 12.26
N LEU A 387 -1.23 -12.56 11.01
CA LEU A 387 -1.24 -11.16 10.61
C LEU A 387 -2.28 -10.92 9.51
N LEU A 388 -3.37 -10.25 9.88
CA LEU A 388 -4.39 -9.80 8.93
C LEU A 388 -4.07 -8.37 8.46
N LEU A 389 -3.93 -8.20 7.14
CA LEU A 389 -3.68 -6.92 6.47
C LEU A 389 -4.95 -6.48 5.74
N LEU A 390 -5.54 -5.35 6.16
CA LEU A 390 -6.74 -4.78 5.55
C LEU A 390 -6.43 -3.41 4.94
N ASP A 391 -6.65 -3.26 3.63
CA ASP A 391 -6.49 -1.98 2.93
C ASP A 391 -7.86 -1.31 2.69
N GLU A 392 -8.16 -0.25 3.43
CA GLU A 392 -9.39 0.56 3.35
C GLU A 392 -10.71 -0.24 3.29
N PRO A 393 -10.97 -1.13 4.27
CA PRO A 393 -12.15 -2.00 4.24
C PRO A 393 -13.48 -1.22 4.33
N SER A 394 -13.47 0.00 4.88
CA SER A 394 -14.67 0.84 5.07
C SER A 394 -15.30 1.34 3.76
N ASN A 395 -14.52 1.51 2.69
CA ASN A 395 -14.95 2.24 1.49
C ASN A 395 -16.08 1.55 0.69
N MET A 396 -16.31 0.26 0.90
CA MET A 396 -17.34 -0.52 0.17
C MET A 396 -18.37 -1.18 1.10
N LEU A 397 -18.31 -0.87 2.39
CA LEU A 397 -19.18 -1.41 3.42
C LEU A 397 -20.27 -0.41 3.78
N ASP A 398 -21.46 -0.93 4.07
CA ASP A 398 -22.54 -0.13 4.62
C ASP A 398 -22.41 -0.02 6.15
N VAL A 399 -23.18 0.88 6.75
CA VAL A 399 -23.15 1.11 8.21
C VAL A 399 -23.35 -0.19 9.02
N PRO A 400 -24.31 -1.09 8.70
CA PRO A 400 -24.41 -2.37 9.41
C PRO A 400 -23.16 -3.24 9.28
N SER A 401 -22.61 -3.41 8.07
CA SER A 401 -21.45 -4.28 7.83
C SER A 401 -20.17 -3.72 8.46
N ILE A 402 -19.97 -2.40 8.46
CA ILE A 402 -18.84 -1.76 9.16
C ILE A 402 -18.96 -1.99 10.67
N THR A 403 -20.17 -1.87 11.23
CA THR A 403 -20.41 -2.10 12.66
C THR A 403 -20.15 -3.55 13.03
N PHE A 404 -20.61 -4.51 12.24
CA PHE A 404 -20.29 -5.92 12.42
C PHE A 404 -18.78 -6.17 12.36
N LEU A 405 -18.11 -5.65 11.33
CA LEU A 405 -16.67 -5.79 11.16
C LEU A 405 -15.90 -5.22 12.36
N SER A 406 -16.29 -4.04 12.83
CA SER A 406 -15.66 -3.38 13.98
C SER A 406 -15.76 -4.25 15.23
N ASN A 407 -16.96 -4.77 15.53
CA ASN A 407 -17.18 -5.65 16.67
C ASN A 407 -16.41 -6.97 16.53
N TYR A 408 -16.39 -7.57 15.34
CA TYR A 408 -15.66 -8.81 15.08
C TYR A 408 -14.15 -8.63 15.27
N LEU A 409 -13.59 -7.53 14.74
CA LEU A 409 -12.16 -7.23 14.84
C LEU A 409 -11.72 -6.89 16.28
N GLN A 410 -12.61 -6.38 17.13
CA GLN A 410 -12.30 -6.15 18.55
C GLN A 410 -11.98 -7.45 19.31
N THR A 411 -12.72 -8.52 19.00
CA THR A 411 -12.55 -9.84 19.61
C THR A 411 -11.55 -10.74 18.88
N TYR A 412 -10.93 -10.23 17.81
CA TYR A 412 -10.04 -11.02 16.98
C TYR A 412 -8.75 -11.42 17.74
N PRO A 413 -8.36 -12.70 17.74
CA PRO A 413 -7.27 -13.21 18.58
C PRO A 413 -5.88 -12.85 18.04
N SER A 414 -5.75 -12.69 16.72
CA SER A 414 -4.47 -12.47 16.03
C SER A 414 -4.16 -10.99 15.80
N SER A 415 -3.00 -10.69 15.21
CA SER A 415 -2.57 -9.32 14.95
C SER A 415 -3.27 -8.76 13.72
N ILE A 416 -3.66 -7.49 13.77
CA ILE A 416 -4.33 -6.82 12.66
C ILE A 416 -3.55 -5.55 12.32
N LEU A 417 -3.31 -5.31 11.03
CA LEU A 417 -2.86 -4.03 10.50
C LEU A 417 -3.90 -3.51 9.51
N VAL A 418 -4.60 -2.45 9.90
CA VAL A 418 -5.65 -1.81 9.10
C VAL A 418 -5.13 -0.49 8.56
N VAL A 419 -5.23 -0.28 7.25
CA VAL A 419 -5.22 1.06 6.64
C VAL A 419 -6.66 1.52 6.53
N SER A 420 -7.00 2.65 7.15
CA SER A 420 -8.33 3.25 7.02
C SER A 420 -8.24 4.76 7.16
N HIS A 421 -9.10 5.47 6.45
CA HIS A 421 -9.39 6.88 6.67
C HIS A 421 -10.58 7.14 7.60
N ASP A 422 -11.32 6.11 8.00
CA ASP A 422 -12.47 6.23 8.87
C ASP A 422 -12.03 6.37 10.34
N ARG A 423 -12.26 7.56 10.91
CA ARG A 423 -11.93 7.91 12.29
C ARG A 423 -12.69 7.06 13.29
N ALA A 424 -13.98 6.83 13.06
CA ALA A 424 -14.83 6.08 13.99
C ALA A 424 -14.40 4.61 14.02
N PHE A 425 -14.11 4.04 12.84
CA PHE A 425 -13.59 2.68 12.73
C PHE A 425 -12.25 2.50 13.44
N LEU A 426 -11.28 3.40 13.19
CA LEU A 426 -9.98 3.34 13.86
C LEU A 426 -10.08 3.53 15.37
N ASN A 427 -10.98 4.39 15.84
CA ASN A 427 -11.22 4.58 17.27
C ASN A 427 -11.81 3.33 17.95
N GLU A 428 -12.66 2.58 17.25
CA GLU A 428 -13.30 1.37 17.79
C GLU A 428 -12.37 0.13 17.73
N VAL A 429 -11.52 0.01 16.69
CA VAL A 429 -10.73 -1.20 16.43
C VAL A 429 -9.28 -1.09 16.90
N ALA A 430 -8.61 0.05 16.67
CA ALA A 430 -7.16 0.15 16.85
C ALA A 430 -6.76 0.27 18.33
N THR A 431 -5.75 -0.51 18.73
CA THR A 431 -5.07 -0.39 20.04
C THR A 431 -3.86 0.54 19.97
N ASP A 432 -3.22 0.57 18.81
CA ASP A 432 -2.01 1.32 18.55
C ASP A 432 -2.13 1.96 17.16
N ILE A 433 -1.64 3.19 17.02
CA ILE A 433 -1.65 3.92 15.76
C ILE A 433 -0.23 4.04 15.22
N ILE A 434 -0.05 3.68 13.96
CA ILE A 434 1.19 3.88 13.19
C ILE A 434 0.94 5.04 12.23
N HIS A 435 1.67 6.13 12.42
CA HIS A 435 1.59 7.31 11.55
C HIS A 435 2.74 7.28 10.55
N GLN A 436 2.42 7.10 9.28
CA GLN A 436 3.38 7.20 8.18
C GLN A 436 3.47 8.66 7.71
N HIS A 437 4.66 9.25 7.84
CA HIS A 437 4.96 10.60 7.35
C HIS A 437 6.45 10.73 7.07
N SER A 438 6.83 11.59 6.12
CA SER A 438 8.23 11.96 5.85
C SER A 438 9.19 10.77 5.73
N GLU A 439 8.76 9.76 4.98
CA GLU A 439 9.50 8.51 4.74
C GLU A 439 9.78 7.66 6.01
N ARG A 440 9.03 7.89 7.10
CA ARG A 440 9.22 7.24 8.42
C ARG A 440 7.89 6.73 8.99
N LEU A 441 8.00 5.91 10.04
CA LEU A 441 6.87 5.35 10.79
C LEU A 441 6.97 5.74 12.26
N ASP A 442 6.00 6.52 12.74
CA ASP A 442 5.88 6.90 14.15
C ASP A 442 4.82 6.06 14.87
N TYR A 443 5.13 5.62 16.09
CA TYR A 443 4.26 4.76 16.89
C TYR A 443 3.60 5.50 18.04
N TYR A 444 2.30 5.31 18.17
CA TYR A 444 1.47 5.82 19.25
C TYR A 444 0.80 4.64 19.93
N LYS A 445 1.37 4.22 21.08
CA LYS A 445 0.94 3.02 21.81
C LYS A 445 -0.23 3.32 22.75
N GLY A 446 -1.20 2.41 22.79
CA GLY A 446 -2.35 2.51 23.71
C GLY A 446 -3.22 3.75 23.45
N ALA A 447 -3.21 4.22 22.21
CA ALA A 447 -3.89 5.43 21.78
C ALA A 447 -4.93 5.04 20.72
N ASN A 448 -6.19 5.43 20.97
CA ASN A 448 -7.18 5.49 19.90
C ASN A 448 -6.84 6.65 18.93
N PHE A 449 -7.54 6.73 17.80
CA PHE A 449 -7.28 7.76 16.79
C PHE A 449 -7.38 9.19 17.39
N ASP A 450 -8.35 9.46 18.25
CA ASP A 450 -8.54 10.80 18.86
C ASP A 450 -7.35 11.21 19.74
N SER A 451 -6.87 10.32 20.60
CA SER A 451 -5.72 10.58 21.47
C SER A 451 -4.42 10.71 20.67
N PHE A 452 -4.28 9.93 19.59
CA PHE A 452 -3.20 10.10 18.62
C PHE A 452 -3.25 11.50 18.00
N TYR A 453 -4.41 11.93 17.50
CA TYR A 453 -4.56 13.22 16.82
C TYR A 453 -4.26 14.39 17.76
N ALA A 454 -4.79 14.35 18.99
CA ALA A 454 -4.50 15.35 20.03
C ALA A 454 -3.00 15.40 20.36
N THR A 455 -2.35 14.24 20.52
CA THR A 455 -0.90 14.16 20.81
C THR A 455 -0.08 14.68 19.64
N LYS A 456 -0.47 14.36 18.39
CA LYS A 456 0.18 14.86 17.16
C LYS A 456 0.08 16.38 17.09
N GLU A 457 -1.10 16.95 17.31
CA GLU A 457 -1.28 18.41 17.32
C GLU A 457 -0.47 19.10 18.41
N GLU A 458 -0.43 18.53 19.62
CA GLU A 458 0.32 19.10 20.73
C GLU A 458 1.83 19.09 20.44
N ARG A 459 2.36 17.96 19.94
CA ARG A 459 3.75 17.84 19.48
C ARG A 459 4.07 18.88 18.40
N LYS A 460 3.16 19.08 17.45
CA LYS A 460 3.30 20.10 16.39
C LYS A 460 3.33 21.52 16.94
N LYS A 461 2.39 21.87 17.83
CA LYS A 461 2.33 23.19 18.49
C LYS A 461 3.60 23.46 19.30
N ASN A 462 4.11 22.45 20.00
CA ASN A 462 5.35 22.55 20.77
C ASN A 462 6.58 22.72 19.86
N ALA A 463 6.72 21.90 18.82
CA ALA A 463 7.80 22.02 17.84
C ALA A 463 7.81 23.39 17.14
N LYS A 464 6.64 23.92 16.77
CA LYS A 464 6.50 25.25 16.18
C LYS A 464 6.95 26.36 17.14
N ARG A 465 6.51 26.31 18.40
CA ARG A 465 6.92 27.28 19.43
C ARG A 465 8.41 27.23 19.72
N GLU A 466 8.99 26.04 19.80
CA GLU A 466 10.44 25.88 20.00
C GLU A 466 11.24 26.42 18.82
N TYR A 467 10.80 26.15 17.59
CA TYR A 467 11.39 26.69 16.37
C TYR A 467 11.31 28.22 16.34
N GLU A 468 10.13 28.80 16.55
CA GLU A 468 9.93 30.26 16.58
C GLU A 468 10.80 30.94 17.65
N LYS A 469 10.87 30.35 18.85
CA LYS A 469 11.72 30.85 19.93
C LYS A 469 13.20 30.84 19.54
N GLN A 470 13.68 29.76 18.94
CA GLN A 470 15.07 29.69 18.51
C GLN A 470 15.39 30.60 17.33
N MET A 471 14.47 30.76 16.39
CA MET A 471 14.61 31.72 15.28
C MET A 471 14.64 33.16 15.79
N ALA A 472 13.79 33.52 16.76
CA ALA A 472 13.82 34.82 17.40
C ALA A 472 15.14 35.06 18.16
N GLU A 473 15.63 34.07 18.90
CA GLU A 473 16.94 34.15 19.58
C GLU A 473 18.10 34.32 18.59
N ARG A 474 18.09 33.56 17.48
CA ARG A 474 19.06 33.68 16.39
C ARG A 474 19.01 35.07 15.75
N ALA A 475 17.82 35.57 15.41
CA ALA A 475 17.64 36.90 14.83
C ALA A 475 18.12 38.01 15.78
N HIS A 476 17.85 37.88 17.09
CA HIS A 476 18.33 38.82 18.10
C HIS A 476 19.86 38.80 18.24
N LEU A 477 20.48 37.61 18.27
CA LEU A 477 21.95 37.49 18.28
C LEU A 477 22.57 38.07 17.01
N GLN A 478 21.97 37.80 15.85
CA GLN A 478 22.42 38.30 14.55
C GLN A 478 22.35 39.84 14.49
N ALA A 479 21.23 40.44 14.89
CA ALA A 479 21.07 41.89 14.94
C ALA A 479 22.09 42.57 15.86
N PHE A 480 22.45 41.94 16.97
CA PHE A 480 23.51 42.43 17.86
C PHE A 480 24.89 42.31 17.20
N ILE A 481 25.18 41.19 16.54
CA ILE A 481 26.44 40.98 15.83
C ILE A 481 26.57 42.04 14.73
N ASP A 482 25.56 42.23 13.88
CA ASP A 482 25.60 43.17 12.77
C ASP A 482 25.79 44.62 13.24
N LYS A 483 25.16 44.99 14.36
CA LYS A 483 25.27 46.34 14.94
C LYS A 483 26.64 46.62 15.57
N PHE A 484 27.30 45.61 16.15
CA PHE A 484 28.51 45.80 16.96
C PHE A 484 29.78 45.16 16.38
N ARG A 485 29.71 44.50 15.21
CA ARG A 485 30.85 43.85 14.53
C ARG A 485 32.00 44.81 14.24
N TYR A 486 31.70 46.06 13.93
CA TYR A 486 32.69 47.08 13.56
C TYR A 486 33.10 48.00 14.72
N ASN A 487 32.53 47.81 15.92
CA ASN A 487 32.87 48.62 17.09
C ASN A 487 33.97 47.94 17.92
N ALA A 488 35.16 48.54 17.95
CA ALA A 488 36.34 48.00 18.63
C ALA A 488 36.12 47.69 20.13
N ALA A 489 35.27 48.47 20.83
CA ALA A 489 35.04 48.30 22.26
C ALA A 489 34.14 47.11 22.61
N LYS A 490 33.28 46.65 21.69
CA LYS A 490 32.34 45.53 21.90
C LYS A 490 32.63 44.31 21.04
N SER A 491 33.77 44.29 20.37
CA SER A 491 34.17 43.24 19.43
C SER A 491 34.35 41.86 20.11
N SER A 492 34.85 41.82 21.34
CA SER A 492 34.97 40.56 22.11
C SER A 492 33.61 39.96 22.48
N GLU A 493 32.62 40.80 22.80
CA GLU A 493 31.26 40.37 23.12
C GLU A 493 30.51 39.89 21.86
N ALA A 494 30.71 40.57 20.73
CA ALA A 494 30.22 40.13 19.43
C ALA A 494 30.83 38.78 19.01
N GLN A 495 32.14 38.57 19.18
CA GLN A 495 32.80 37.28 18.93
C GLN A 495 32.28 36.14 19.82
N SER A 496 31.99 36.40 21.09
CA SER A 496 31.38 35.40 21.98
C SER A 496 29.98 34.99 21.51
N ARG A 497 29.19 35.94 20.99
CA ARG A 497 27.85 35.66 20.48
C ARG A 497 27.87 34.98 19.11
N ILE A 498 28.88 35.25 18.27
CA ILE A 498 29.14 34.50 17.03
C ILE A 498 29.38 33.02 17.34
N LYS A 499 30.28 32.72 18.30
CA LYS A 499 30.51 31.33 18.74
C LYS A 499 29.26 30.68 19.33
N LYS A 500 28.42 31.45 20.03
CA LYS A 500 27.15 30.96 20.57
C LYS A 500 26.17 30.62 19.44
N LEU A 501 26.11 31.45 18.40
CA LEU A 501 25.29 31.22 17.22
C LEU A 501 25.75 29.98 16.43
N GLU A 502 27.06 29.79 16.25
CA GLU A 502 27.65 28.61 15.57
C GLU A 502 27.43 27.30 16.34
N ARG A 503 27.35 27.36 17.67
CA ARG A 503 27.14 26.19 18.54
C ARG A 503 25.66 25.82 18.69
N MET A 504 24.73 26.71 18.33
CA MET A 504 23.31 26.40 18.35
C MET A 504 22.97 25.40 17.23
N PRO A 505 22.36 24.25 17.54
CA PRO A 505 21.96 23.29 16.52
C PRO A 505 21.02 23.96 15.51
N ILE A 506 21.22 23.68 14.22
CA ILE A 506 20.29 24.09 13.18
C ILE A 506 19.06 23.22 13.35
N LEU A 507 17.97 23.79 13.87
CA LEU A 507 16.67 23.12 13.76
C LEU A 507 16.15 23.30 12.34
N GLU A 508 15.74 22.18 11.77
CA GLU A 508 14.91 22.13 10.60
C GLU A 508 13.57 22.79 10.92
N ALA A 509 12.99 23.49 9.94
CA ALA A 509 11.67 24.06 10.11
C ALA A 509 10.68 22.91 10.37
N PRO A 510 9.77 23.05 11.34
CA PRO A 510 8.73 22.05 11.55
C PRO A 510 7.97 21.86 10.25
N GLU A 511 7.76 20.60 9.88
CA GLU A 511 7.08 20.23 8.64
C GLU A 511 5.73 20.94 8.56
N SER A 512 5.55 21.75 7.52
CA SER A 512 4.27 22.39 7.26
C SER A 512 3.38 21.38 6.56
N ASP A 513 2.49 20.73 7.32
CA ASP A 513 1.40 19.99 6.70
C ASP A 513 0.65 20.93 5.74
N TYR A 514 0.42 20.43 4.53
CA TYR A 514 -0.36 21.15 3.52
C TYR A 514 -1.79 21.27 4.03
N VAL A 515 -2.17 22.42 4.58
CA VAL A 515 -3.56 22.65 4.98
C VAL A 515 -4.37 22.85 3.70
N VAL A 516 -5.09 21.81 3.33
CA VAL A 516 -6.05 21.87 2.23
C VAL A 516 -7.21 22.74 2.68
N HIS A 517 -7.50 23.78 1.92
CA HIS A 517 -8.71 24.58 2.10
C HIS A 517 -9.55 24.37 0.86
N PHE A 518 -10.82 24.06 1.01
CA PHE A 518 -11.77 24.04 -0.11
C PHE A 518 -12.59 25.32 -0.05
N LYS A 519 -12.76 25.97 -1.22
CA LYS A 519 -13.60 27.16 -1.31
C LYS A 519 -14.56 27.02 -2.48
N PHE A 520 -15.85 26.93 -2.17
CA PHE A 520 -16.93 27.01 -3.16
C PHE A 520 -17.27 28.48 -3.45
N PRO A 521 -17.76 28.78 -4.68
CA PRO A 521 -18.18 30.12 -5.04
C PRO A 521 -19.46 30.55 -4.31
N GLU A 522 -19.67 31.86 -4.21
CA GLU A 522 -20.91 32.43 -3.69
C GLU A 522 -22.09 32.12 -4.61
N VAL A 523 -23.27 31.90 -4.03
CA VAL A 523 -24.45 31.40 -4.75
C VAL A 523 -25.43 32.54 -5.04
N GLU A 524 -25.91 32.60 -6.28
CA GLU A 524 -26.97 33.52 -6.68
C GLU A 524 -28.30 33.14 -6.01
N LYS A 525 -29.03 34.11 -5.46
CA LYS A 525 -30.31 33.84 -4.81
C LYS A 525 -31.38 33.44 -5.84
N LEU A 526 -32.07 32.32 -5.59
CA LEU A 526 -33.22 31.85 -6.36
C LEU A 526 -34.50 31.94 -5.53
N SER A 527 -35.62 32.22 -6.19
CA SER A 527 -36.95 32.19 -5.57
C SER A 527 -37.47 30.75 -5.48
N PRO A 528 -38.02 30.32 -4.32
CA PRO A 528 -38.70 29.02 -4.20
C PRO A 528 -39.90 28.89 -5.16
N PRO A 529 -40.29 27.66 -5.56
CA PRO A 529 -39.70 26.37 -5.22
C PRO A 529 -38.43 26.07 -6.03
N ILE A 530 -37.45 25.40 -5.41
CA ILE A 530 -36.14 25.11 -6.04
C ILE A 530 -36.15 23.72 -6.69
N VAL A 531 -36.27 22.66 -5.90
CA VAL A 531 -36.53 21.30 -6.39
C VAL A 531 -37.58 20.65 -5.50
N GLN A 532 -38.66 20.19 -6.12
CA GLN A 532 -39.74 19.48 -5.43
C GLN A 532 -40.07 18.17 -6.15
N MET A 533 -40.05 17.09 -5.38
CA MET A 533 -40.48 15.75 -5.78
C MET A 533 -41.78 15.43 -5.06
N SER A 534 -42.80 14.99 -5.80
CA SER A 534 -44.08 14.57 -5.22
C SER A 534 -44.56 13.27 -5.86
N ASP A 535 -44.85 12.29 -5.00
CA ASP A 535 -45.32 10.95 -5.36
C ASP A 535 -44.45 10.26 -6.43
N ILE A 536 -43.13 10.46 -6.38
CA ILE A 536 -42.24 9.91 -7.40
C ILE A 536 -42.14 8.39 -7.27
N ALA A 537 -42.35 7.70 -8.38
CA ALA A 537 -42.02 6.28 -8.54
C ALA A 537 -41.04 6.09 -9.69
N PHE A 538 -40.14 5.12 -9.55
CA PHE A 538 -39.16 4.78 -10.59
C PHE A 538 -38.73 3.31 -10.48
N GLY A 539 -38.49 2.68 -11.62
CA GLY A 539 -37.91 1.33 -11.72
C GLY A 539 -37.13 1.20 -13.01
N TYR A 540 -35.98 0.52 -12.97
CA TYR A 540 -35.18 0.24 -14.17
C TYR A 540 -35.88 -0.73 -15.12
N THR A 541 -36.69 -1.63 -14.57
CA THR A 541 -37.62 -2.47 -15.33
C THR A 541 -39.06 -2.11 -14.95
N PRO A 542 -40.00 -2.16 -15.91
CA PRO A 542 -41.41 -1.86 -15.64
C PRO A 542 -42.00 -2.72 -14.52
N ASP A 543 -41.54 -3.96 -14.41
CA ASP A 543 -42.10 -4.98 -13.53
C ASP A 543 -41.58 -4.88 -12.08
N ARG A 544 -40.50 -4.13 -11.85
CA ARG A 544 -39.87 -4.00 -10.53
C ARG A 544 -39.58 -2.53 -10.20
N PRO A 545 -40.57 -1.78 -9.68
CA PRO A 545 -40.33 -0.42 -9.19
C PRO A 545 -39.36 -0.46 -8.01
N LEU A 546 -38.23 0.25 -8.17
CA LEU A 546 -37.18 0.40 -7.16
C LEU A 546 -37.60 1.42 -6.11
N LEU A 547 -38.22 2.52 -6.53
CA LEU A 547 -38.67 3.63 -5.70
C LEU A 547 -40.19 3.82 -5.87
N ARG A 548 -40.88 4.09 -4.76
CA ARG A 548 -42.33 4.29 -4.68
C ARG A 548 -42.62 5.43 -3.72
N ASN A 549 -43.53 6.33 -4.10
CA ASN A 549 -44.03 7.43 -3.27
C ASN A 549 -42.90 8.23 -2.61
N VAL A 550 -41.93 8.66 -3.40
CA VAL A 550 -40.81 9.48 -2.92
C VAL A 550 -41.20 10.96 -2.95
N ASP A 551 -41.30 11.54 -1.76
CA ASP A 551 -41.54 12.97 -1.55
C ASP A 551 -40.27 13.61 -0.98
N LEU A 552 -39.74 14.62 -1.68
CA LEU A 552 -38.51 15.30 -1.27
C LEU A 552 -38.57 16.77 -1.72
N ASP A 553 -38.42 17.69 -0.78
CA ASP A 553 -38.29 19.12 -1.05
C ASP A 553 -36.86 19.57 -0.71
N VAL A 554 -36.18 20.20 -1.66
CA VAL A 554 -34.82 20.70 -1.49
C VAL A 554 -34.79 22.19 -1.77
N GLN A 555 -34.41 22.95 -0.74
CA GLN A 555 -34.27 24.41 -0.77
C GLN A 555 -32.79 24.82 -0.77
N LEU A 556 -32.51 26.12 -0.92
CA LEU A 556 -31.13 26.63 -0.95
C LEU A 556 -30.42 26.54 0.41
N ASP A 557 -31.16 26.53 1.51
CA ASP A 557 -30.60 26.35 2.87
C ASP A 557 -30.63 24.89 3.34
N SER A 558 -31.16 23.99 2.51
CA SER A 558 -31.31 22.58 2.86
C SER A 558 -29.94 21.90 3.00
N ARG A 559 -29.81 21.10 4.07
CA ARG A 559 -28.67 20.23 4.34
C ARG A 559 -29.19 18.82 4.60
N ILE A 560 -29.28 18.04 3.53
CA ILE A 560 -29.97 16.74 3.50
C ILE A 560 -28.91 15.64 3.40
N GLY A 561 -28.88 14.76 4.40
CA GLY A 561 -28.11 13.52 4.36
C GLY A 561 -29.02 12.35 4.03
N ILE A 562 -28.75 11.63 2.96
CA ILE A 562 -29.49 10.42 2.58
C ILE A 562 -28.69 9.18 3.00
N VAL A 563 -29.30 8.34 3.83
CA VAL A 563 -28.70 7.11 4.37
C VAL A 563 -29.56 5.89 4.04
N GLY A 564 -28.96 4.71 4.00
CA GLY A 564 -29.66 3.47 3.67
C GLY A 564 -28.70 2.37 3.22
N PRO A 565 -29.17 1.11 3.15
CA PRO A 565 -28.35 -0.02 2.73
C PRO A 565 -27.90 0.11 1.27
N ASN A 566 -26.83 -0.59 0.91
CA ASN A 566 -26.32 -0.58 -0.45
C ASN A 566 -27.32 -1.25 -1.40
N GLY A 567 -27.61 -0.58 -2.52
CA GLY A 567 -28.64 -1.01 -3.47
C GLY A 567 -30.07 -0.59 -3.12
N ALA A 568 -30.30 0.19 -2.07
CA ALA A 568 -31.64 0.73 -1.74
C ALA A 568 -32.19 1.73 -2.78
N GLY A 569 -31.32 2.28 -3.65
CA GLY A 569 -31.69 3.28 -4.65
C GLY A 569 -31.24 4.71 -4.33
N LYS A 570 -30.32 4.92 -3.38
CA LYS A 570 -29.75 6.23 -3.01
C LYS A 570 -29.25 7.02 -4.23
N THR A 571 -28.34 6.45 -5.01
CA THR A 571 -27.84 7.05 -6.27
C THR A 571 -28.96 7.29 -7.28
N THR A 572 -29.98 6.42 -7.33
CA THR A 572 -31.14 6.60 -8.21
C THR A 572 -31.97 7.82 -7.82
N VAL A 573 -32.17 8.08 -6.52
CA VAL A 573 -32.81 9.31 -6.01
C VAL A 573 -32.02 10.55 -6.44
N LEU A 574 -30.69 10.52 -6.31
CA LEU A 574 -29.84 11.64 -6.74
C LEU A 574 -29.91 11.88 -8.26
N LYS A 575 -29.98 10.81 -9.06
CA LYS A 575 -30.14 10.89 -10.52
C LYS A 575 -31.52 11.43 -10.94
N LEU A 576 -32.57 11.11 -10.19
CA LEU A 576 -33.89 11.72 -10.38
C LEU A 576 -33.84 13.22 -10.02
N LEU A 577 -33.15 13.58 -8.93
CA LEU A 577 -33.03 14.96 -8.46
C LEU A 577 -32.25 15.85 -9.42
N THR A 578 -31.23 15.29 -10.07
CA THR A 578 -30.43 15.98 -11.08
C THR A 578 -31.09 15.99 -12.47
N GLY A 579 -32.23 15.31 -12.65
CA GLY A 579 -32.94 15.21 -13.93
C GLY A 579 -32.31 14.25 -14.95
N GLN A 580 -31.31 13.46 -14.55
CA GLN A 580 -30.68 12.44 -15.42
C GLN A 580 -31.61 11.25 -15.68
N LEU A 581 -32.52 10.97 -14.74
CA LEU A 581 -33.57 9.97 -14.89
C LEU A 581 -34.92 10.65 -14.85
N GLN A 582 -35.84 10.18 -15.68
CA GLN A 582 -37.24 10.62 -15.64
C GLN A 582 -38.05 9.68 -14.74
N PRO A 583 -38.90 10.21 -13.85
CA PRO A 583 -39.76 9.39 -13.02
C PRO A 583 -40.80 8.65 -13.88
N THR A 584 -41.16 7.43 -13.51
CA THR A 584 -42.23 6.67 -14.20
C THR A 584 -43.62 7.14 -13.78
N LYS A 585 -43.76 7.61 -12.54
CA LYS A 585 -44.94 8.29 -11.99
C LYS A 585 -44.51 9.41 -11.03
N GLY A 586 -45.41 10.36 -10.78
CA GLY A 586 -45.17 11.51 -9.90
C GLY A 586 -44.77 12.77 -10.67
N LEU A 587 -44.58 13.85 -9.92
CA LEU A 587 -44.21 15.17 -10.46
C LEU A 587 -42.83 15.58 -9.93
N LEU A 588 -41.93 15.91 -10.84
CA LEU A 588 -40.65 16.56 -10.54
C LEU A 588 -40.71 18.01 -11.02
N SER A 589 -40.68 18.96 -10.08
CA SER A 589 -40.65 20.39 -10.37
C SER A 589 -39.29 20.97 -10.02
N GLN A 590 -38.68 21.70 -10.96
CA GLN A 590 -37.37 22.33 -10.79
C GLN A 590 -37.42 23.79 -11.26
N HIS A 591 -36.71 24.67 -10.56
CA HIS A 591 -36.59 26.06 -10.98
C HIS A 591 -35.79 26.17 -12.29
N ALA A 592 -36.28 26.94 -13.27
CA ALA A 592 -35.71 26.98 -14.64
C ALA A 592 -34.25 27.46 -14.72
N ARG A 593 -33.79 28.29 -13.76
CA ARG A 593 -32.39 28.77 -13.68
C ARG A 593 -31.52 27.95 -12.72
N LEU A 594 -32.04 26.84 -12.19
CA LEU A 594 -31.30 25.99 -11.26
C LEU A 594 -30.06 25.41 -11.95
N ARG A 595 -28.93 25.47 -11.24
CA ARG A 595 -27.68 24.79 -11.61
C ARG A 595 -27.37 23.80 -10.52
N VAL A 596 -27.31 22.52 -10.85
CA VAL A 596 -27.01 21.45 -9.90
C VAL A 596 -25.62 20.93 -10.19
N GLY A 597 -24.75 21.00 -9.19
CA GLY A 597 -23.44 20.38 -9.24
C GLY A 597 -23.55 18.94 -8.74
N PHE A 598 -23.38 17.95 -9.62
CA PHE A 598 -23.43 16.54 -9.25
C PHE A 598 -22.02 15.93 -9.18
N PHE A 599 -21.63 15.48 -8.00
CA PHE A 599 -20.44 14.67 -7.76
C PHE A 599 -20.86 13.21 -7.65
N ALA A 600 -20.59 12.43 -8.70
CA ALA A 600 -20.89 11.00 -8.74
C ALA A 600 -19.75 10.17 -8.15
N GLN A 601 -20.05 8.97 -7.65
CA GLN A 601 -19.02 8.03 -7.18
C GLN A 601 -17.94 7.72 -8.23
N HIS A 602 -18.32 7.61 -9.50
CA HIS A 602 -17.42 7.39 -10.64
C HIS A 602 -17.03 8.68 -11.39
N HIS A 603 -17.18 9.86 -10.77
CA HIS A 603 -16.91 11.12 -11.46
C HIS A 603 -15.42 11.28 -11.84
N VAL A 604 -14.52 10.61 -11.11
CA VAL A 604 -13.10 10.53 -11.44
C VAL A 604 -12.85 9.80 -12.76
N ASP A 605 -13.67 8.79 -13.08
CA ASP A 605 -13.55 8.00 -14.32
C ASP A 605 -13.99 8.80 -15.56
N ALA A 606 -14.75 9.88 -15.36
CA ALA A 606 -15.14 10.81 -16.42
C ALA A 606 -14.02 11.81 -16.79
N LEU A 607 -12.94 11.88 -16.00
CA LEU A 607 -11.80 12.75 -16.29
C LEU A 607 -10.94 12.15 -17.41
N ASP A 608 -10.50 12.98 -18.37
CA ASP A 608 -9.58 12.56 -19.42
C ASP A 608 -8.15 12.41 -18.88
N LEU A 609 -7.83 11.20 -18.42
CA LEU A 609 -6.56 10.86 -17.75
C LEU A 609 -5.31 11.19 -18.59
N THR A 610 -5.44 11.31 -19.91
CA THR A 610 -4.31 11.58 -20.82
C THR A 610 -3.84 13.04 -20.77
N THR A 611 -4.71 13.95 -20.32
CA THR A 611 -4.44 15.39 -20.27
C THR A 611 -4.07 15.87 -18.87
N SER A 612 -3.52 17.09 -18.76
CA SER A 612 -3.28 17.71 -17.45
C SER A 612 -4.54 18.38 -16.90
N ALA A 613 -4.63 18.53 -15.58
CA ALA A 613 -5.80 19.14 -14.93
C ALA A 613 -6.09 20.55 -15.44
N VAL A 614 -5.05 21.37 -15.64
CA VAL A 614 -5.19 22.73 -16.20
C VAL A 614 -5.70 22.68 -17.63
N SER A 615 -5.12 21.82 -18.48
CA SER A 615 -5.55 21.69 -19.88
C SER A 615 -6.97 21.16 -19.99
N PHE A 616 -7.37 20.25 -19.11
CA PHE A 616 -8.72 19.72 -19.03
C PHE A 616 -9.73 20.83 -18.68
N MET A 617 -9.44 21.63 -17.64
CA MET A 617 -10.30 22.76 -17.27
C MET A 617 -10.39 23.81 -18.37
N ALA A 618 -9.28 24.13 -19.03
CA ALA A 618 -9.25 25.07 -20.15
C ALA A 618 -10.07 24.60 -21.35
N LYS A 619 -10.07 23.29 -21.63
CA LYS A 619 -10.85 22.67 -22.70
C LYS A 619 -12.35 22.62 -22.38
N THR A 620 -12.70 22.24 -21.16
CA THR A 620 -14.10 22.03 -20.74
C THR A 620 -14.81 23.34 -20.41
N TYR A 621 -14.11 24.31 -19.85
CA TYR A 621 -14.67 25.58 -19.38
C TYR A 621 -13.90 26.78 -19.95
N PRO A 622 -13.88 26.99 -21.28
CA PRO A 622 -13.07 28.04 -21.90
C PRO A 622 -13.45 29.44 -21.39
N GLY A 623 -12.45 30.31 -21.24
CA GLY A 623 -12.67 31.72 -20.86
C GLY A 623 -11.74 32.28 -19.78
N LYS A 624 -10.94 31.44 -19.12
CA LYS A 624 -9.92 31.86 -18.15
C LYS A 624 -8.50 31.53 -18.65
N THR A 625 -7.52 32.21 -18.08
CA THR A 625 -6.10 31.96 -18.35
C THR A 625 -5.58 30.76 -17.56
N ASP A 626 -4.48 30.16 -18.03
CA ASP A 626 -3.82 29.04 -17.32
C ASP A 626 -3.43 29.38 -15.87
N GLU A 627 -3.04 30.63 -15.60
CA GLU A 627 -2.70 31.08 -14.26
C GLU A 627 -3.93 31.11 -13.34
N GLU A 628 -5.08 31.54 -13.86
CA GLU A 628 -6.35 31.53 -13.12
C GLU A 628 -6.83 30.11 -12.82
N TYR A 629 -6.69 29.16 -13.76
CA TYR A 629 -6.98 27.75 -13.49
C TYR A 629 -6.04 27.17 -12.44
N ARG A 630 -4.74 27.51 -12.48
CA ARG A 630 -3.80 27.09 -11.43
C ARG A 630 -4.16 27.67 -10.08
N ARG A 631 -4.54 28.95 -10.00
CA ARG A 631 -5.00 29.57 -8.76
C ARG A 631 -6.27 28.90 -8.24
N HIS A 632 -7.20 28.57 -9.13
CA HIS A 632 -8.42 27.85 -8.79
C HIS A 632 -8.12 26.43 -8.28
N LEU A 633 -7.26 25.67 -8.95
CA LEU A 633 -6.80 24.35 -8.49
C LEU A 633 -6.06 24.45 -7.13
N GLY A 634 -5.30 25.51 -6.92
CA GLY A 634 -4.65 25.80 -5.64
C GLY A 634 -5.64 25.96 -4.49
N ALA A 635 -6.81 26.53 -4.75
CA ALA A 635 -7.92 26.64 -3.78
C ALA A 635 -8.64 25.31 -3.50
N PHE A 636 -8.20 24.20 -4.11
CA PHE A 636 -8.61 22.83 -3.78
C PHE A 636 -7.40 21.97 -3.38
N GLY A 637 -6.28 22.60 -3.03
CA GLY A 637 -5.07 21.91 -2.56
C GLY A 637 -4.22 21.27 -3.66
N ILE A 638 -4.39 21.66 -4.93
CA ILE A 638 -3.52 21.22 -6.04
C ILE A 638 -2.60 22.38 -6.41
N THR A 639 -1.34 22.30 -5.99
CA THR A 639 -0.37 23.38 -6.13
C THR A 639 0.84 22.95 -6.95
N GLY A 640 1.67 23.94 -7.32
CA GLY A 640 2.94 23.69 -8.01
C GLY A 640 2.80 22.98 -9.35
N MET A 641 3.64 21.97 -9.57
CA MET A 641 3.69 21.23 -10.84
C MET A 641 2.59 20.17 -10.96
N THR A 642 1.91 19.81 -9.87
CA THR A 642 0.88 18.74 -9.87
C THR A 642 -0.27 19.05 -10.82
N GLY A 643 -0.68 20.32 -10.94
CA GLY A 643 -1.72 20.73 -11.90
C GLY A 643 -1.33 20.59 -13.38
N LEU A 644 -0.02 20.48 -13.67
CA LEU A 644 0.52 20.34 -15.03
C LEU A 644 0.86 18.89 -15.40
N GLN A 645 0.91 18.01 -14.42
CA GLN A 645 1.09 16.58 -14.66
C GLN A 645 -0.16 15.98 -15.32
N ARG A 646 0.04 14.88 -16.04
CA ARG A 646 -1.07 14.10 -16.60
C ARG A 646 -1.93 13.55 -15.47
N MET A 647 -3.25 13.61 -15.64
CA MET A 647 -4.18 13.18 -14.61
C MET A 647 -4.05 11.69 -14.28
N GLU A 648 -3.58 10.85 -15.21
CA GLU A 648 -3.25 9.43 -14.95
C GLU A 648 -2.33 9.23 -13.74
N LEU A 649 -1.30 10.08 -13.60
CA LEU A 649 -0.27 10.00 -12.55
C LEU A 649 -0.74 10.55 -11.20
N LEU A 650 -1.89 11.24 -11.17
CA LEU A 650 -2.44 11.77 -9.93
C LEU A 650 -3.02 10.64 -9.07
N SER A 651 -2.85 10.77 -7.76
CA SER A 651 -3.53 9.89 -6.80
C SER A 651 -5.05 10.05 -6.88
N GLY A 652 -5.81 9.05 -6.45
CA GLY A 652 -7.28 9.12 -6.39
C GLY A 652 -7.80 10.38 -5.68
N GLY A 653 -7.21 10.73 -4.54
CA GLY A 653 -7.59 11.94 -3.80
C GLY A 653 -7.26 13.24 -4.54
N GLN A 654 -6.14 13.30 -5.25
CA GLN A 654 -5.83 14.44 -6.12
C GLN A 654 -6.83 14.53 -7.28
N LYS A 655 -7.21 13.41 -7.90
CA LYS A 655 -8.24 13.38 -8.95
C LYS A 655 -9.60 13.85 -8.42
N SER A 656 -10.01 13.41 -7.24
CA SER A 656 -11.23 13.90 -6.58
C SER A 656 -11.17 15.41 -6.32
N ARG A 657 -10.03 15.95 -5.88
CA ARG A 657 -9.82 17.40 -5.72
C ARG A 657 -9.94 18.16 -7.04
N VAL A 658 -9.41 17.64 -8.15
CA VAL A 658 -9.62 18.21 -9.50
C VAL A 658 -11.10 18.21 -9.84
N ALA A 659 -11.82 17.11 -9.57
CA ALA A 659 -13.24 17.02 -9.82
C ALA A 659 -14.06 18.05 -9.02
N PHE A 660 -13.76 18.26 -7.72
CA PHE A 660 -14.37 19.33 -6.93
C PHE A 660 -14.04 20.72 -7.48
N ALA A 661 -12.81 20.94 -7.97
CA ALA A 661 -12.44 22.18 -8.61
C ALA A 661 -13.24 22.42 -9.91
N CYS A 662 -13.42 21.38 -10.74
CA CYS A 662 -14.26 21.45 -11.93
C CYS A 662 -15.73 21.73 -11.57
N LEU A 663 -16.24 21.12 -10.51
CA LEU A 663 -17.61 21.33 -10.02
C LEU A 663 -17.83 22.79 -9.59
N SER A 664 -16.87 23.35 -8.85
CA SER A 664 -16.86 24.74 -8.41
C SER A 664 -16.95 25.74 -9.58
N LEU A 665 -16.31 25.44 -10.73
CA LEU A 665 -16.40 26.31 -11.91
C LEU A 665 -17.81 26.46 -12.48
N THR A 666 -18.71 25.50 -12.24
CA THR A 666 -20.09 25.54 -12.74
C THR A 666 -20.99 26.50 -11.96
N ASN A 667 -20.50 27.09 -10.87
CA ASN A 667 -21.25 27.94 -9.93
C ASN A 667 -22.61 27.31 -9.56
N PRO A 668 -22.62 26.10 -8.98
CA PRO A 668 -23.84 25.37 -8.67
C PRO A 668 -24.63 26.07 -7.56
N HIS A 669 -25.96 25.98 -7.62
CA HIS A 669 -26.85 26.44 -6.55
C HIS A 669 -27.15 25.33 -5.54
N ILE A 670 -27.20 24.09 -6.02
CA ILE A 670 -27.33 22.88 -5.20
C ILE A 670 -26.16 21.97 -5.50
N LEU A 671 -25.48 21.49 -4.46
CA LEU A 671 -24.48 20.44 -4.54
C LEU A 671 -25.12 19.10 -4.19
N VAL A 672 -24.97 18.13 -5.09
CA VAL A 672 -25.43 16.75 -4.92
C VAL A 672 -24.21 15.86 -4.90
N LEU A 673 -23.92 15.24 -3.76
CA LEU A 673 -22.69 14.48 -3.53
C LEU A 673 -23.01 13.02 -3.27
N ASP A 674 -22.52 12.11 -4.11
CA ASP A 674 -22.66 10.66 -3.93
C ASP A 674 -21.34 10.07 -3.45
N GLU A 675 -21.28 9.72 -2.16
CA GLU A 675 -20.10 9.20 -1.45
C GLU A 675 -18.83 10.06 -1.65
N PRO A 676 -18.86 11.36 -1.28
CA PRO A 676 -17.73 12.28 -1.50
C PRO A 676 -16.48 11.94 -0.67
N SER A 677 -16.63 11.12 0.38
CA SER A 677 -15.54 10.61 1.21
C SER A 677 -14.60 9.67 0.44
N ASN A 678 -15.09 9.04 -0.63
CA ASN A 678 -14.30 8.06 -1.37
C ASN A 678 -13.04 8.69 -1.97
N HIS A 679 -11.90 8.10 -1.64
CA HIS A 679 -10.55 8.51 -2.08
C HIS A 679 -10.04 9.84 -1.51
N LEU A 680 -10.79 10.54 -0.65
CA LEU A 680 -10.26 11.68 0.10
C LEU A 680 -9.51 11.20 1.35
N ASP A 681 -8.44 11.91 1.68
CA ASP A 681 -7.71 11.74 2.93
C ASP A 681 -8.42 12.48 4.07
N ILE A 682 -8.04 12.16 5.30
CA ILE A 682 -8.62 12.75 6.52
C ILE A 682 -8.58 14.29 6.47
N GLU A 683 -7.47 14.87 6.01
CA GLU A 683 -7.30 16.33 5.88
C GLU A 683 -8.20 16.92 4.78
N GLY A 684 -8.35 16.23 3.64
CA GLY A 684 -9.26 16.64 2.58
C GLY A 684 -10.74 16.54 2.97
N MET A 685 -11.10 15.55 3.81
CA MET A 685 -12.45 15.40 4.33
C MET A 685 -12.83 16.51 5.32
N ASP A 686 -11.91 16.92 6.19
CA ASP A 686 -12.11 18.07 7.07
C ASP A 686 -12.31 19.35 6.25
N ALA A 687 -11.44 19.58 5.26
CA ALA A 687 -11.51 20.74 4.37
C ALA A 687 -12.84 20.78 3.60
N LEU A 688 -13.31 19.64 3.10
CA LEU A 688 -14.60 19.54 2.44
C LEU A 688 -15.76 19.79 3.39
N SER A 689 -15.71 19.24 4.61
CA SER A 689 -16.74 19.44 5.62
C SER A 689 -16.89 20.91 5.99
N GLU A 690 -15.78 21.62 6.24
CA GLU A 690 -15.78 23.05 6.52
C GLU A 690 -16.31 23.86 5.32
N ALA A 691 -15.91 23.50 4.10
CA ALA A 691 -16.35 24.18 2.89
C ALA A 691 -17.85 24.01 2.63
N LEU A 692 -18.41 22.81 2.88
CA LEU A 692 -19.84 22.54 2.72
C LEU A 692 -20.69 23.20 3.82
N GLN A 693 -20.15 23.35 5.03
CA GLN A 693 -20.80 24.14 6.08
C GLN A 693 -20.91 25.61 5.67
N ASN A 694 -19.84 26.18 5.12
CA ASN A 694 -19.78 27.58 4.70
C ASN A 694 -20.45 27.87 3.35
N PHE A 695 -20.86 26.86 2.60
CA PHE A 695 -21.49 27.03 1.28
C PHE A 695 -22.90 27.60 1.40
N GLU A 696 -23.23 28.68 0.69
CA GLU A 696 -24.54 29.34 0.83
C GLU A 696 -25.70 28.63 0.09
N GLY A 697 -25.39 27.65 -0.75
CA GLY A 697 -26.37 26.87 -1.52
C GLY A 697 -26.83 25.59 -0.83
N GLY A 698 -27.75 24.87 -1.47
CA GLY A 698 -28.33 23.64 -0.93
C GLY A 698 -27.34 22.47 -1.04
N VAL A 699 -27.27 21.61 -0.03
CA VAL A 699 -26.41 20.41 -0.06
C VAL A 699 -27.26 19.17 0.17
N VAL A 700 -27.19 18.25 -0.79
CA VAL A 700 -27.75 16.90 -0.68
C VAL A 700 -26.59 15.94 -0.80
N MET A 701 -26.36 15.12 0.22
CA MET A 701 -25.25 14.17 0.20
C MET A 701 -25.68 12.77 0.63
N VAL A 702 -25.11 11.77 -0.03
CA VAL A 702 -25.11 10.38 0.37
C VAL A 702 -23.71 10.09 0.88
N SER A 703 -23.60 9.62 2.12
CA SER A 703 -22.31 9.18 2.67
C SER A 703 -22.52 8.10 3.71
N HIS A 704 -21.54 7.21 3.83
CA HIS A 704 -21.40 6.30 4.95
C HIS A 704 -20.64 6.90 6.16
N ASP A 705 -19.98 8.05 6.00
CA ASP A 705 -19.25 8.71 7.09
C ASP A 705 -20.20 9.46 8.02
N VAL A 706 -20.32 8.92 9.23
CA VAL A 706 -21.14 9.47 10.31
C VAL A 706 -20.68 10.88 10.71
N THR A 707 -19.38 11.14 10.73
CA THR A 707 -18.83 12.42 11.17
C THR A 707 -19.12 13.53 10.16
N MET A 708 -18.97 13.24 8.87
CA MET A 708 -19.29 14.18 7.80
C MET A 708 -20.80 14.51 7.79
N LEU A 709 -21.66 13.49 7.91
CA LEU A 709 -23.11 13.70 8.00
C LEU A 709 -23.51 14.52 9.22
N GLN A 710 -22.90 14.29 10.38
CA GLN A 710 -23.18 15.05 11.60
C GLN A 710 -22.75 16.52 11.50
N ASN A 711 -21.61 16.76 10.85
CA ASN A 711 -21.04 18.09 10.73
C ASN A 711 -21.79 18.93 9.68
N VAL A 712 -22.20 18.33 8.56
CA VAL A 712 -22.77 19.07 7.41
C VAL A 712 -24.29 19.03 7.37
N CYS A 713 -24.93 17.89 7.69
CA CYS A 713 -26.36 17.69 7.48
C CYS A 713 -27.20 18.11 8.70
N THR A 714 -28.29 18.83 8.45
CA THR A 714 -29.28 19.19 9.49
C THR A 714 -30.48 18.26 9.50
N SER A 715 -30.76 17.59 8.37
CA SER A 715 -31.85 16.63 8.23
C SER A 715 -31.35 15.33 7.63
N LEU A 716 -31.83 14.22 8.17
CA LEU A 716 -31.49 12.87 7.72
C LEU A 716 -32.70 12.24 7.04
N TRP A 717 -32.48 11.60 5.90
CA TRP A 717 -33.49 10.91 5.12
C TRP A 717 -33.06 9.46 4.91
N VAL A 718 -33.95 8.53 5.24
CA VAL A 718 -33.68 7.10 5.16
C VAL A 718 -34.31 6.56 3.88
N CYS A 719 -33.48 5.97 3.03
CA CYS A 719 -33.87 5.27 1.82
C CYS A 719 -33.87 3.76 2.13
N ASP A 720 -35.06 3.20 2.34
CA ASP A 720 -35.24 1.78 2.63
C ASP A 720 -36.56 1.25 2.08
N ASN A 721 -36.59 -0.05 1.75
CA ASN A 721 -37.75 -0.76 1.19
C ASN A 721 -38.42 -0.06 0.00
N GLY A 722 -37.65 0.69 -0.78
CA GLY A 722 -38.11 1.45 -1.95
C GLY A 722 -38.89 2.73 -1.62
N THR A 723 -38.78 3.25 -0.40
CA THR A 723 -39.33 4.55 0.01
C THR A 723 -38.23 5.44 0.55
N VAL A 724 -38.44 6.76 0.51
CA VAL A 724 -37.52 7.74 1.13
C VAL A 724 -38.34 8.56 2.10
N HIS A 725 -38.00 8.50 3.39
CA HIS A 725 -38.71 9.23 4.43
C HIS A 725 -37.74 10.00 5.32
N LYS A 726 -38.21 11.11 5.88
CA LYS A 726 -37.44 11.91 6.83
C LYS A 726 -37.32 11.15 8.15
N PHE A 727 -36.12 11.09 8.70
CA PHE A 727 -35.86 10.47 10.00
C PHE A 727 -35.82 11.54 11.08
N ASP A 728 -36.72 11.41 12.06
CA ASP A 728 -36.83 12.32 13.20
C ASP A 728 -35.83 11.94 14.31
N GLY A 729 -34.54 12.08 14.00
CA GLY A 729 -33.46 11.77 14.94
C GLY A 729 -32.07 12.18 14.44
N SER A 730 -31.07 12.00 15.30
CA SER A 730 -29.67 12.23 14.94
C SER A 730 -29.07 11.03 14.21
N VAL A 731 -27.95 11.24 13.51
CA VAL A 731 -27.19 10.16 12.86
C VAL A 731 -26.79 9.06 13.86
N ASN A 732 -26.49 9.42 15.11
CA ASN A 732 -26.19 8.46 16.18
C ASN A 732 -27.42 7.62 16.57
N ALA A 733 -28.62 8.22 16.59
CA ALA A 733 -29.86 7.48 16.83
C ALA A 733 -30.14 6.50 15.69
N TYR A 734 -29.85 6.89 14.45
CA TYR A 734 -29.93 6.00 13.29
C TYR A 734 -28.93 4.83 13.36
N LYS A 735 -27.66 5.08 13.75
CA LYS A 735 -26.67 4.00 13.98
C LYS A 735 -27.19 2.99 15.02
N LYS A 736 -27.73 3.46 16.14
CA LYS A 736 -28.32 2.59 17.18
C LYS A 736 -29.49 1.77 16.66
N LEU A 737 -30.40 2.38 15.90
CA LEU A 737 -31.54 1.71 15.30
C LEU A 737 -31.10 0.58 14.35
N ILE A 738 -30.12 0.86 13.49
CA ILE A 738 -29.54 -0.15 12.60
C ILE A 738 -28.87 -1.25 13.41
N SER A 739 -28.07 -0.93 14.42
CA SER A 739 -27.39 -1.95 15.23
C SER A 739 -28.39 -2.86 15.95
N SER A 740 -29.52 -2.32 16.44
CA SER A 740 -30.59 -3.15 16.99
C SER A 740 -31.25 -4.03 15.94
N GLN A 741 -31.54 -3.51 14.75
CA GLN A 741 -32.13 -4.27 13.65
C GLN A 741 -31.18 -5.33 13.08
N ALA A 742 -29.89 -5.04 13.02
CA ALA A 742 -28.85 -5.98 12.59
C ALA A 742 -28.66 -7.09 13.61
N ASN A 743 -28.78 -6.79 14.91
CA ASN A 743 -28.83 -7.81 15.94
C ASN A 743 -30.13 -8.63 15.85
N GLU A 744 -31.29 -8.02 15.60
CA GLU A 744 -32.55 -8.78 15.44
C GLU A 744 -32.57 -9.63 14.15
N ALA A 745 -31.95 -9.17 13.06
CA ALA A 745 -31.85 -9.90 11.80
C ALA A 745 -30.66 -10.90 11.75
N GLY A 746 -29.66 -10.71 12.62
CA GLY A 746 -28.42 -11.49 12.69
C GLY A 746 -28.27 -12.39 13.93
N VAL A 747 -29.18 -12.31 14.89
CA VAL A 747 -29.24 -13.24 16.03
C VAL A 747 -30.16 -14.39 15.66
N VAL A 748 -29.53 -15.46 15.16
CA VAL A 748 -29.87 -16.82 15.59
C VAL A 748 -30.02 -16.74 17.11
N ALA A 749 -31.24 -17.04 17.58
CA ALA A 749 -31.53 -17.29 18.97
C ALA A 749 -30.33 -18.00 19.61
N ALA A 750 -29.75 -17.38 20.65
CA ALA A 750 -28.73 -18.04 21.44
C ALA A 750 -29.34 -19.33 22.03
N HIS A 751 -29.02 -20.47 21.42
CA HIS A 751 -29.15 -21.81 22.00
C HIS A 751 -28.16 -22.77 21.35
#